data_AF-A0A0A2VUV5-F1
#
_entry.id   AF-A0A0A2VUV5-F1
#
_cell.length_a   1.000
_cell.length_b   1.000
_cell.length_c   1.000
_cell.angle_alpha   90.00
_cell.angle_beta   90.00
_cell.angle_gamma   90.00
#
_symmetry.space_group_name_H-M   'P 1'
#
loop_
_entity.id
_entity.type
_entity.pdbx_description
1 polymer ?
#
loop_
_entity_poly.entity_id
_entity_poly.type
_entity_poly.pdbx_seq_one_letter_code
_entity_poly.pdbx_strand_id
1 'polypeptide(L)'
;MQNDKDLSTWQTFRRLWPMISPFRTGLIVAGIALILNAASDTYMLSLLKPLLDDGFGKTNSSVLLWMPLAVIALMLLRGVTSYVSSYCISWVSGMVVMNMRRRLFSHMMGMPVSFFDQQSTGTLLSRITYDSEQVASSSSGALITVVREGASIIGLFVLMFWYSWQLSVILIVLAPVVSFAIRFVSKRFRNISKNMQNTMGQVTTSAEQMLKGHKEVLIFGGQQVETDRFDKVSNRMRNQGMKLVSASSISDPIIQLIASLALAFVLYAASFPSVMETLTPGTITVVFSSMIALMRPLKSLTNVNAQFQRGMAACQTLFSILDSEQEKDGGKLVIDRSKGDVEFRNVTFTYPGRDTPALRNINLTIPAGKTVALVGRSGSGKSTIASLITRFYEQQEGEILIDGHDIREYTLASLRNQVGLVSQNVHLFNDTVANNIAYARTGEYSREDIEKAARMAYAMDFISKMDNGLDTMIGENGVLLSGGQRQRIAIARALLRDSPILVLDEATSALDTESERAIQSALDELQKNRTSLVIAHRLSTIEQADEIVVVEDDAIRRMIERIWSGKSPLYLLLLPLSWLYGLVSGVIRLSYRIGLRAVWRAPVPVVVVGNLTAGGNGKTPVVIWLVEQLQRRGVRVGVVSRGYGGKAAAYPLLLDVKTTPSEAGDEPVLIFQRTGAPVAVAPKRSEAVKALIAAEAPQIIITDDGLQHYALARDKEIVVIDGARRFGNGWWLPAGPMRERAGRLRSVDAVIVNGGEPQAGEIAMRLKPGLAINLLSGERRPVTDFTDVVAMAGIGHPPRFFTTLEQCGITPVKTVALADHQAITERDMLTIATAEQVVLMTEKDAVKCRSFAEGHKNWWYLPVDAELDSPLAETLLKELLGLVR
;
A
#
# COMPACT_ATOMS: atom_id res chain seq x y z
N MET A 1 -15.67 3.92 -14.85
CA MET A 1 -16.38 5.11 -15.38
C MET A 1 -17.79 5.10 -14.81
N GLN A 2 -18.07 5.90 -13.79
CA GLN A 2 -19.44 6.07 -13.28
C GLN A 2 -20.25 6.86 -14.33
N ASN A 3 -21.42 6.34 -14.68
CA ASN A 3 -22.41 7.03 -15.51
C ASN A 3 -22.91 8.26 -14.73
N ASP A 4 -22.26 9.41 -14.91
CA ASP A 4 -22.81 10.71 -14.53
C ASP A 4 -24.02 11.00 -15.43
N LYS A 5 -25.16 10.35 -15.14
CA LYS A 5 -26.46 10.85 -15.59
C LYS A 5 -26.70 12.13 -14.82
N ASP A 6 -26.27 13.26 -15.41
CA ASP A 6 -26.58 14.60 -14.92
C ASP A 6 -28.12 14.78 -14.92
N LEU A 7 -28.76 14.39 -13.81
CA LEU A 7 -30.19 14.61 -13.60
C LEU A 7 -30.46 16.12 -13.64
N SER A 8 -31.62 16.50 -14.16
CA SER A 8 -32.06 17.90 -14.05
C SER A 8 -32.27 18.27 -12.59
N THR A 9 -32.02 19.53 -12.23
CA THR A 9 -32.11 20.03 -10.85
C THR A 9 -33.47 19.75 -10.21
N TRP A 10 -34.54 19.77 -11.00
CA TRP A 10 -35.90 19.49 -10.54
C TRP A 10 -36.12 17.99 -10.28
N GLN A 11 -35.50 17.10 -11.07
CA GLN A 11 -35.51 15.66 -10.80
C GLN A 11 -34.76 15.34 -9.50
N THR A 12 -33.58 15.96 -9.28
CA THR A 12 -32.83 15.83 -8.03
C THR A 12 -33.67 16.30 -6.83
N PHE A 13 -34.36 17.43 -6.95
CA PHE A 13 -35.25 17.93 -5.90
C PHE A 13 -36.44 17.00 -5.64
N ARG A 14 -37.09 16.49 -6.69
CA ARG A 14 -38.20 15.54 -6.56
C ARG A 14 -37.77 14.26 -5.83
N ARG A 15 -36.51 13.84 -6.03
CA ARG A 15 -35.91 12.71 -5.31
C ARG A 15 -35.56 13.02 -3.86
N LEU A 16 -35.18 14.26 -3.55
CA LEU A 16 -34.93 14.74 -2.19
C LEU A 16 -36.22 14.95 -1.38
N TRP A 17 -37.32 15.33 -2.04
CA TRP A 17 -38.59 15.69 -1.40
C TRP A 17 -39.14 14.67 -0.39
N PRO A 18 -39.08 13.34 -0.61
CA PRO A 18 -39.51 12.35 0.38
C PRO A 18 -38.74 12.41 1.71
N MET A 19 -37.51 12.93 1.70
CA MET A 19 -36.73 13.15 2.94
C MET A 19 -37.15 14.44 3.67
N ILE A 20 -37.78 15.38 2.97
CA ILE A 20 -38.27 16.66 3.49
C ILE A 20 -39.73 16.54 3.95
N SER A 21 -40.56 15.77 3.23
CA SER A 21 -42.01 15.67 3.45
C SER A 21 -42.45 15.29 4.87
N PRO A 22 -41.72 14.46 5.65
CA PRO A 22 -42.10 14.19 7.05
C PRO A 22 -42.12 15.46 7.91
N PHE A 23 -41.34 16.46 7.54
CA PHE A 23 -41.19 17.72 8.29
C PHE A 23 -41.95 18.90 7.66
N ARG A 24 -42.94 18.60 6.79
CA ARG A 24 -43.74 19.59 6.05
C ARG A 24 -44.48 20.59 6.95
N THR A 25 -44.85 20.20 8.18
CA THR A 25 -45.52 21.09 9.14
C THR A 25 -44.65 22.29 9.50
N GLY A 26 -43.35 22.07 9.73
CA GLY A 26 -42.39 23.14 9.95
C GLY A 26 -42.27 24.08 8.75
N LEU A 27 -42.29 23.54 7.53
CA LEU A 27 -42.26 24.37 6.30
C LEU A 27 -43.53 25.19 6.12
N ILE A 28 -44.70 24.64 6.45
CA ILE A 28 -45.99 25.37 6.36
C ILE A 28 -46.02 26.52 7.37
N VAL A 29 -45.65 26.26 8.64
CA VAL A 29 -45.58 27.29 9.68
C VAL A 29 -44.57 28.37 9.30
N ALA A 30 -43.40 27.98 8.79
CA ALA A 30 -42.42 28.94 8.28
C ALA A 30 -42.98 29.77 7.13
N GLY A 31 -43.65 29.14 6.16
CA GLY A 31 -44.26 29.83 5.02
C GLY A 31 -45.29 30.88 5.44
N ILE A 32 -46.20 30.52 6.36
CA ILE A 32 -47.19 31.45 6.92
C ILE A 32 -46.48 32.62 7.63
N ALA A 33 -45.49 32.34 8.47
CA ALA A 33 -44.74 33.37 9.18
C ALA A 33 -43.98 34.29 8.22
N LEU A 34 -43.38 33.77 7.14
CA LEU A 34 -42.70 34.58 6.12
C LEU A 34 -43.68 35.49 5.36
N ILE A 35 -44.88 35.00 5.04
CA ILE A 35 -45.92 35.81 4.39
C ILE A 35 -46.40 36.93 5.32
N LEU A 36 -46.67 36.62 6.61
CA LEU A 36 -47.03 37.63 7.61
C LEU A 36 -45.92 38.67 7.82
N ASN A 37 -44.66 38.25 7.75
CA ASN A 37 -43.52 39.14 7.84
C ASN A 37 -43.48 40.13 6.65
N ALA A 38 -43.67 39.63 5.43
CA ALA A 38 -43.74 40.47 4.23
C ALA A 38 -44.96 41.40 4.22
N ALA A 39 -46.10 40.92 4.72
CA ALA A 39 -47.31 41.74 4.89
C ALA A 39 -47.09 42.86 5.90
N SER A 40 -46.41 42.57 7.02
CA SER A 40 -46.06 43.58 8.04
C SER A 40 -45.19 44.69 7.46
N ASP A 41 -44.18 44.34 6.64
CA ASP A 41 -43.32 45.32 5.97
C ASP A 41 -44.10 46.19 4.96
N THR A 42 -44.98 45.56 4.18
CA THR A 42 -45.82 46.25 3.17
C THR A 42 -46.82 47.18 3.84
N TYR A 43 -47.47 46.72 4.91
CA TYR A 43 -48.42 47.52 5.67
C TYR A 43 -47.74 48.69 6.37
N MET A 44 -46.53 48.50 6.90
CA MET A 44 -45.74 49.61 7.45
C MET A 44 -45.46 50.69 6.41
N LEU A 45 -45.15 50.32 5.15
CA LEU A 45 -45.03 51.29 4.06
C LEU A 45 -46.35 52.01 3.76
N SER A 46 -47.47 51.31 3.84
CA SER A 46 -48.80 51.89 3.60
C SER A 46 -49.13 53.04 4.57
N LEU A 47 -48.58 53.00 5.78
CA LEU A 47 -48.79 54.03 6.81
C LEU A 47 -48.16 55.38 6.46
N LEU A 48 -47.26 55.47 5.48
CA LEU A 48 -46.69 56.75 5.04
C LEU A 48 -47.76 57.66 4.41
N LYS A 49 -48.77 57.11 3.74
CA LYS A 49 -49.87 57.92 3.16
C LYS A 49 -50.68 58.64 4.25
N PRO A 50 -51.31 57.95 5.23
CA PRO A 50 -52.07 58.64 6.27
C PRO A 50 -51.19 59.57 7.12
N LEU A 51 -49.89 59.30 7.24
CA LEU A 51 -48.96 60.17 7.96
C LEU A 51 -48.83 61.53 7.25
N LEU A 52 -48.58 61.51 5.94
CA LEU A 52 -48.37 62.71 5.14
C LEU A 52 -49.68 63.43 4.80
N ASP A 53 -50.73 62.70 4.46
CA ASP A 53 -52.01 63.29 4.05
C ASP A 53 -52.87 63.70 5.26
N ASP A 54 -53.15 62.78 6.19
CA ASP A 54 -54.08 63.02 7.29
C ASP A 54 -53.38 63.59 8.54
N GLY A 55 -52.13 63.20 8.78
CA GLY A 55 -51.30 63.75 9.85
C GLY A 55 -50.81 65.16 9.54
N PHE A 56 -49.91 65.31 8.55
CA PHE A 56 -49.32 66.60 8.20
C PHE A 56 -50.22 67.47 7.31
N GLY A 57 -50.94 66.88 6.34
CA GLY A 57 -51.79 67.64 5.41
C GLY A 57 -53.05 68.23 6.06
N LYS A 58 -53.77 67.45 6.87
CA LYS A 58 -54.99 67.87 7.60
C LYS A 58 -54.76 68.24 9.08
N THR A 59 -53.50 68.24 9.54
CA THR A 59 -53.09 68.55 10.93
C THR A 59 -53.87 67.77 12.00
N ASN A 60 -54.20 66.49 11.75
CA ASN A 60 -54.96 65.68 12.69
C ASN A 60 -54.06 64.99 13.74
N SER A 61 -54.04 65.56 14.96
CA SER A 61 -53.23 65.06 16.08
C SER A 61 -53.54 63.61 16.50
N SER A 62 -54.74 63.09 16.19
CA SER A 62 -55.08 61.70 16.51
C SER A 62 -54.23 60.69 15.73
N VAL A 63 -53.88 61.01 14.47
CA VAL A 63 -53.06 60.15 13.61
C VAL A 63 -51.64 60.03 14.17
N LEU A 64 -51.10 61.13 14.67
CA LEU A 64 -49.78 61.18 15.28
C LEU A 64 -49.69 60.39 16.60
N LEU A 65 -50.82 60.15 17.27
CA LEU A 65 -50.87 59.43 18.56
C LEU A 65 -50.97 57.90 18.39
N TRP A 66 -51.79 57.40 17.46
CA TRP A 66 -51.93 55.95 17.25
C TRP A 66 -50.82 55.34 16.38
N MET A 67 -50.19 56.14 15.51
CA MET A 67 -49.15 55.64 14.60
C MET A 67 -47.94 55.01 15.30
N PRO A 68 -47.33 55.62 16.35
CA PRO A 68 -46.24 54.99 17.07
C PRO A 68 -46.62 53.62 17.66
N LEU A 69 -47.84 53.48 18.20
CA LEU A 69 -48.36 52.21 18.73
C LEU A 69 -48.51 51.17 17.61
N ALA A 70 -49.05 51.56 16.45
CA ALA A 70 -49.15 50.68 15.29
C ALA A 70 -47.78 50.24 14.76
N VAL A 71 -46.80 51.15 14.69
CA VAL A 71 -45.43 50.84 14.27
C VAL A 71 -44.76 49.85 15.24
N ILE A 72 -44.88 50.08 16.56
CA ILE A 72 -44.33 49.16 17.57
C ILE A 72 -45.00 47.77 17.47
N ALA A 73 -46.32 47.72 17.33
CA ALA A 73 -47.05 46.45 17.18
C ALA A 73 -46.61 45.67 15.93
N LEU A 74 -46.43 46.36 14.80
CA LEU A 74 -45.94 45.75 13.55
C LEU A 74 -44.48 45.30 13.66
N MET A 75 -43.62 46.04 14.37
CA MET A 75 -42.24 45.64 14.64
C MET A 75 -42.17 44.39 15.53
N LEU A 76 -43.02 44.29 16.54
CA LEU A 76 -43.13 43.09 17.38
C LEU A 76 -43.63 41.89 16.56
N LEU A 77 -44.69 42.08 15.76
CA LEU A 77 -45.20 41.04 14.86
C LEU A 77 -44.13 40.58 13.86
N ARG A 78 -43.39 41.52 13.27
CA ARG A 78 -42.26 41.25 12.38
C ARG A 78 -41.16 40.47 13.10
N GLY A 79 -40.81 40.83 14.33
CA GLY A 79 -39.82 40.13 15.15
C GLY A 79 -40.23 38.68 15.43
N VAL A 80 -41.45 38.48 15.91
CA VAL A 80 -42.00 37.14 16.21
C VAL A 80 -42.08 36.28 14.96
N THR A 81 -42.64 36.79 13.87
CA THR A 81 -42.75 36.05 12.59
C THR A 81 -41.38 35.71 11.99
N SER A 82 -40.40 36.62 12.10
CA SER A 82 -39.02 36.37 11.68
C SER A 82 -38.36 35.27 12.51
N TYR A 83 -38.58 35.28 13.83
CA TYR A 83 -38.05 34.24 14.72
C TYR A 83 -38.68 32.87 14.43
N VAL A 84 -40.01 32.80 14.35
CA VAL A 84 -40.76 31.55 14.07
C VAL A 84 -40.33 30.96 12.74
N SER A 85 -40.29 31.76 11.67
CA SER A 85 -39.86 31.28 10.35
C SER A 85 -38.40 30.78 10.36
N SER A 86 -37.48 31.53 10.98
CA SER A 86 -36.06 31.14 11.06
C SER A 86 -35.86 29.86 11.86
N TYR A 87 -36.57 29.71 12.99
CA TYR A 87 -36.52 28.52 13.83
C TYR A 87 -37.05 27.30 13.10
N CYS A 88 -38.26 27.40 12.52
CA CYS A 88 -38.88 26.30 11.76
C CYS A 88 -38.01 25.85 10.58
N ILE A 89 -37.44 26.79 9.80
CA ILE A 89 -36.56 26.45 8.68
C ILE A 89 -35.27 25.78 9.17
N SER A 90 -34.66 26.30 10.23
CA SER A 90 -33.42 25.74 10.79
C SER A 90 -33.66 24.32 11.32
N TRP A 91 -34.79 24.09 11.99
CA TRP A 91 -35.19 22.77 12.47
C TRP A 91 -35.39 21.76 11.33
N VAL A 92 -36.16 22.12 10.30
CA VAL A 92 -36.36 21.26 9.11
C VAL A 92 -35.03 20.99 8.42
N SER A 93 -34.20 22.01 8.21
CA SER A 93 -32.90 21.89 7.57
C SER A 93 -31.97 20.94 8.34
N GLY A 94 -31.87 21.11 9.65
CA GLY A 94 -31.06 20.24 10.51
C GLY A 94 -31.51 18.78 10.45
N MET A 95 -32.82 18.53 10.43
CA MET A 95 -33.38 17.19 10.36
C MET A 95 -33.09 16.50 9.00
N VAL A 96 -33.19 17.25 7.91
CA VAL A 96 -32.84 16.77 6.56
C VAL A 96 -31.35 16.46 6.46
N VAL A 97 -30.47 17.35 6.96
CA VAL A 97 -29.01 17.11 6.98
C VAL A 97 -28.68 15.88 7.81
N MET A 98 -29.27 15.75 9.01
CA MET A 98 -29.04 14.59 9.88
C MET A 98 -29.45 13.28 9.19
N ASN A 99 -30.64 13.23 8.58
CA ASN A 99 -31.11 12.04 7.87
C ASN A 99 -30.25 11.72 6.64
N MET A 100 -29.80 12.73 5.89
CA MET A 100 -28.90 12.55 4.76
C MET A 100 -27.54 12.00 5.22
N ARG A 101 -26.93 12.58 6.26
CA ARG A 101 -25.67 12.11 6.85
C ARG A 101 -25.79 10.66 7.36
N ARG A 102 -26.87 10.32 8.06
CA ARG A 102 -27.13 8.95 8.55
C ARG A 102 -27.26 7.94 7.40
N ARG A 103 -28.03 8.26 6.35
CA ARG A 103 -28.18 7.38 5.18
C ARG A 103 -26.88 7.21 4.41
N LEU A 104 -26.16 8.31 4.16
CA LEU A 104 -24.85 8.26 3.51
C LEU A 104 -23.87 7.40 4.31
N PHE A 105 -23.75 7.65 5.62
CA PHE A 105 -22.86 6.91 6.49
C PHE A 105 -23.21 5.42 6.49
N SER A 106 -24.48 5.07 6.72
CA SER A 106 -24.95 3.68 6.69
C SER A 106 -24.73 3.02 5.32
N HIS A 107 -24.88 3.77 4.22
CA HIS A 107 -24.67 3.24 2.88
C HIS A 107 -23.19 2.97 2.61
N MET A 108 -22.32 3.93 2.94
CA MET A 108 -20.86 3.76 2.81
C MET A 108 -20.34 2.61 3.65
N MET A 109 -20.87 2.39 4.85
CA MET A 109 -20.49 1.25 5.68
C MET A 109 -20.79 -0.12 5.04
N GLY A 110 -21.73 -0.19 4.09
CA GLY A 110 -22.03 -1.38 3.30
C GLY A 110 -21.38 -1.40 1.91
N MET A 111 -20.56 -0.40 1.57
CA MET A 111 -19.92 -0.35 0.25
C MET A 111 -18.71 -1.29 0.17
N PRO A 112 -18.38 -1.82 -1.02
CA PRO A 112 -17.21 -2.66 -1.21
C PRO A 112 -15.91 -1.92 -0.88
N VAL A 113 -14.90 -2.63 -0.40
CA VAL A 113 -13.57 -2.06 -0.09
C VAL A 113 -12.94 -1.38 -1.31
N SER A 114 -13.20 -1.90 -2.52
CA SER A 114 -12.75 -1.29 -3.77
C SER A 114 -13.20 0.17 -3.97
N PHE A 115 -14.32 0.59 -3.38
CA PHE A 115 -14.76 1.99 -3.40
C PHE A 115 -13.87 2.88 -2.53
N PHE A 116 -13.48 2.38 -1.36
CA PHE A 116 -12.60 3.09 -0.41
C PHE A 116 -11.16 3.17 -0.91
N ASP A 117 -10.68 2.17 -1.66
CA ASP A 117 -9.34 2.18 -2.23
C ASP A 117 -9.18 3.15 -3.42
N GLN A 118 -10.30 3.61 -4.01
CA GLN A 118 -10.32 4.53 -5.16
C GLN A 118 -10.48 6.01 -4.77
N GLN A 119 -10.93 6.31 -3.56
CA GLN A 119 -11.25 7.67 -3.11
C GLN A 119 -10.48 8.00 -1.82
N SER A 120 -9.98 9.23 -1.67
CA SER A 120 -9.41 9.62 -0.38
C SER A 120 -10.50 9.71 0.69
N THR A 121 -10.18 9.28 1.91
CA THR A 121 -11.08 9.43 3.07
C THR A 121 -11.45 10.88 3.34
N GLY A 122 -10.54 11.84 3.12
CA GLY A 122 -10.85 13.27 3.22
C GLY A 122 -11.91 13.75 2.21
N THR A 123 -11.91 13.21 0.98
CA THR A 123 -12.95 13.53 -0.01
C THR A 123 -14.31 13.00 0.43
N LEU A 124 -14.37 11.77 0.93
CA LEU A 124 -15.61 11.16 1.43
C LEU A 124 -16.15 11.94 2.65
N LEU A 125 -15.27 12.33 3.58
CA LEU A 125 -15.64 13.12 4.76
C LEU A 125 -16.17 14.51 4.39
N SER A 126 -15.55 15.17 3.40
CA SER A 126 -16.02 16.47 2.88
C SER A 126 -17.44 16.36 2.28
N ARG A 127 -17.73 15.28 1.54
CA ARG A 127 -19.09 15.04 1.02
C ARG A 127 -20.11 14.84 2.15
N ILE A 128 -19.78 14.08 3.19
CA ILE A 128 -20.68 13.89 4.34
C ILE A 128 -20.93 15.21 5.06
N THR A 129 -19.90 16.01 5.31
CA THR A 129 -20.00 17.18 6.18
C THR A 129 -20.47 18.40 5.40
N TYR A 130 -19.71 18.83 4.39
CA TYR A 130 -19.92 20.08 3.65
C TYR A 130 -21.05 19.98 2.63
N ASP A 131 -21.07 18.93 1.79
CA ASP A 131 -22.08 18.85 0.72
C ASP A 131 -23.49 18.67 1.31
N SER A 132 -23.66 17.85 2.35
CA SER A 132 -24.97 17.69 3.01
C SER A 132 -25.50 18.99 3.60
N GLU A 133 -24.63 19.81 4.21
CA GLU A 133 -24.99 21.11 4.75
C GLU A 133 -25.34 22.09 3.61
N GLN A 134 -24.58 22.07 2.52
CA GLN A 134 -24.86 22.91 1.35
C GLN A 134 -26.19 22.59 0.68
N VAL A 135 -26.62 21.32 0.65
CA VAL A 135 -27.95 20.94 0.16
C VAL A 135 -29.04 21.64 0.94
N ALA A 136 -28.99 21.57 2.28
CA ALA A 136 -30.02 22.13 3.13
C ALA A 136 -29.96 23.65 3.18
N SER A 137 -28.79 24.26 3.40
CA SER A 137 -28.63 25.71 3.47
C SER A 137 -29.07 26.40 2.17
N SER A 138 -28.74 25.80 1.03
CA SER A 138 -29.09 26.34 -0.27
C SER A 138 -30.57 26.17 -0.60
N SER A 139 -31.16 25.01 -0.30
CA SER A 139 -32.58 24.75 -0.58
C SER A 139 -33.50 25.56 0.34
N SER A 140 -33.15 25.64 1.63
CA SER A 140 -33.91 26.38 2.62
C SER A 140 -33.81 27.89 2.42
N GLY A 141 -32.63 28.42 2.10
CA GLY A 141 -32.48 29.83 1.76
C GLY A 141 -33.26 30.19 0.50
N ALA A 142 -33.22 29.34 -0.54
CA ALA A 142 -34.04 29.52 -1.74
C ALA A 142 -35.54 29.55 -1.41
N LEU A 143 -36.03 28.65 -0.56
CA LEU A 143 -37.43 28.62 -0.13
C LEU A 143 -37.82 29.89 0.63
N ILE A 144 -37.00 30.33 1.60
CA ILE A 144 -37.23 31.57 2.36
C ILE A 144 -37.39 32.74 1.39
N THR A 145 -36.43 32.89 0.48
CA THR A 145 -36.43 33.99 -0.48
C THR A 145 -37.65 33.93 -1.40
N VAL A 146 -37.99 32.76 -1.97
CA VAL A 146 -39.15 32.64 -2.87
C VAL A 146 -40.44 33.02 -2.16
N VAL A 147 -40.68 32.50 -0.96
CA VAL A 147 -41.93 32.74 -0.23
C VAL A 147 -42.00 34.18 0.28
N ARG A 148 -40.98 34.64 1.00
CA ARG A 148 -40.96 35.98 1.61
C ARG A 148 -40.91 37.08 0.58
N GLU A 149 -39.94 37.02 -0.33
CA GLU A 149 -39.74 38.07 -1.32
C GLU A 149 -40.82 38.00 -2.40
N GLY A 150 -41.33 36.81 -2.73
CA GLY A 150 -42.51 36.67 -3.58
C GLY A 150 -43.75 37.33 -2.96
N ALA A 151 -44.03 37.07 -1.68
CA ALA A 151 -45.11 37.73 -0.95
C ALA A 151 -44.91 39.25 -0.85
N SER A 152 -43.68 39.70 -0.60
CA SER A 152 -43.35 41.13 -0.56
C SER A 152 -43.55 41.81 -1.92
N ILE A 153 -43.10 41.19 -3.02
CA ILE A 153 -43.31 41.70 -4.38
C ILE A 153 -44.81 41.82 -4.67
N ILE A 154 -45.59 40.77 -4.38
CA ILE A 154 -47.05 40.80 -4.59
C ILE A 154 -47.68 41.90 -3.74
N GLY A 155 -47.34 42.00 -2.45
CA GLY A 155 -47.86 43.02 -1.55
C GLY A 155 -47.54 44.45 -2.01
N LEU A 156 -46.29 44.70 -2.40
CA LEU A 156 -45.85 45.99 -2.91
C LEU A 156 -46.53 46.33 -4.25
N PHE A 157 -46.64 45.38 -5.18
CA PHE A 157 -47.37 45.61 -6.44
C PHE A 157 -48.84 45.91 -6.19
N VAL A 158 -49.55 45.13 -5.37
CA VAL A 158 -50.96 45.38 -5.04
C VAL A 158 -51.13 46.78 -4.45
N LEU A 159 -50.25 47.15 -3.52
CA LEU A 159 -50.28 48.46 -2.88
C LEU A 159 -49.99 49.61 -3.86
N MET A 160 -49.03 49.43 -4.78
CA MET A 160 -48.74 50.41 -5.83
C MET A 160 -49.91 50.56 -6.81
N PHE A 161 -50.49 49.45 -7.30
CA PHE A 161 -51.64 49.48 -8.20
C PHE A 161 -52.88 50.08 -7.55
N TRP A 162 -53.07 49.86 -6.24
CA TRP A 162 -54.18 50.43 -5.48
C TRP A 162 -54.09 51.96 -5.38
N TYR A 163 -52.89 52.50 -5.13
CA TYR A 163 -52.70 53.96 -4.99
C TYR A 163 -52.47 54.70 -6.30
N SER A 164 -51.82 54.08 -7.29
CA SER A 164 -51.67 54.64 -8.65
C SER A 164 -51.38 53.53 -9.66
N TRP A 165 -52.42 53.09 -10.35
CA TRP A 165 -52.28 52.07 -11.40
C TRP A 165 -51.50 52.61 -12.62
N GLN A 166 -51.62 53.90 -12.94
CA GLN A 166 -50.94 54.54 -14.08
C GLN A 166 -49.41 54.48 -13.94
N LEU A 167 -48.89 54.79 -12.76
CA LEU A 167 -47.45 54.71 -12.46
C LEU A 167 -46.96 53.26 -12.35
N SER A 168 -47.84 52.34 -11.94
CA SER A 168 -47.50 50.92 -11.71
C SER A 168 -47.34 50.12 -13.00
N VAL A 169 -48.05 50.46 -14.08
CA VAL A 169 -47.94 49.78 -15.38
C VAL A 169 -46.53 49.93 -15.98
N ILE A 170 -45.87 51.07 -15.75
CA ILE A 170 -44.51 51.35 -16.20
C ILE A 170 -43.51 50.30 -15.67
N LEU A 171 -43.73 49.78 -14.46
CA LEU A 171 -42.87 48.74 -13.87
C LEU A 171 -43.00 47.37 -14.53
N ILE A 172 -44.17 47.03 -15.08
CA ILE A 172 -44.36 45.75 -15.80
C ILE A 172 -43.51 45.72 -17.08
N VAL A 173 -43.32 46.88 -17.73
CA VAL A 173 -42.48 47.02 -18.93
C VAL A 173 -41.01 46.69 -18.66
N LEU A 174 -40.56 46.80 -17.41
CA LEU A 174 -39.16 46.51 -17.01
C LEU A 174 -38.93 45.04 -16.66
N ALA A 175 -39.99 44.26 -16.44
CA ALA A 175 -39.89 42.85 -16.08
C ALA A 175 -39.12 41.99 -17.11
N PRO A 176 -39.30 42.15 -18.44
CA PRO A 176 -38.51 41.43 -19.45
C PRO A 176 -37.01 41.73 -19.39
N VAL A 177 -36.64 42.99 -19.13
CA VAL A 177 -35.24 43.44 -19.04
C VAL A 177 -34.56 42.82 -17.82
N VAL A 178 -35.24 42.85 -16.66
CA VAL A 178 -34.77 42.19 -15.43
C VAL A 178 -34.65 40.67 -15.63
N SER A 179 -35.63 40.03 -16.29
CA SER A 179 -35.61 38.60 -16.60
C SER A 179 -34.41 38.18 -17.47
N PHE A 180 -34.05 39.01 -18.46
CA PHE A 180 -32.86 38.77 -19.29
C PHE A 180 -31.57 38.83 -18.45
N ALA A 181 -31.43 39.83 -17.58
CA ALA A 181 -30.29 39.96 -16.68
C ALA A 181 -30.14 38.73 -15.75
N ILE A 182 -31.26 38.23 -15.20
CA ILE A 182 -31.29 37.02 -14.36
C ILE A 182 -30.73 35.80 -15.10
N ARG A 183 -31.17 35.59 -16.35
CA ARG A 183 -30.75 34.43 -17.15
C ARG A 183 -29.25 34.46 -17.45
N PHE A 184 -28.72 35.63 -17.81
CA PHE A 184 -27.30 35.81 -18.11
C PHE A 184 -26.42 35.47 -16.89
N VAL A 185 -26.77 36.02 -15.72
CA VAL A 185 -26.05 35.78 -14.45
C VAL A 185 -26.14 34.31 -14.03
N SER A 186 -27.34 33.71 -14.10
CA SER A 186 -27.57 32.31 -13.73
C SER A 186 -26.71 31.33 -14.54
N LYS A 187 -26.61 31.53 -15.86
CA LYS A 187 -25.81 30.67 -16.75
C LYS A 187 -24.32 30.72 -16.40
N ARG A 188 -23.79 31.92 -16.16
CA ARG A 188 -22.37 32.11 -15.79
C ARG A 188 -22.06 31.51 -14.42
N PHE A 189 -22.99 31.63 -13.48
CA PHE A 189 -22.83 31.13 -12.11
C PHE A 189 -22.72 29.61 -12.04
N ARG A 190 -23.55 28.87 -12.79
CA ARG A 190 -23.55 27.39 -12.82
C ARG A 190 -22.17 26.82 -13.17
N ASN A 191 -21.51 27.39 -14.19
CA ASN A 191 -20.19 26.93 -14.62
C ASN A 191 -19.10 27.24 -13.58
N ILE A 192 -19.15 28.40 -12.94
CA ILE A 192 -18.17 28.79 -11.92
C ILE A 192 -18.33 27.94 -10.66
N SER A 193 -19.57 27.65 -10.24
CA SER A 193 -19.80 26.89 -9.01
C SER A 193 -19.35 25.43 -9.09
N LYS A 194 -19.54 24.75 -10.25
CA LYS A 194 -19.02 23.38 -10.45
C LYS A 194 -17.49 23.35 -10.35
N ASN A 195 -16.82 24.33 -10.94
CA ASN A 195 -15.37 24.46 -10.87
C ASN A 195 -14.87 24.77 -9.44
N MET A 196 -15.65 25.51 -8.65
CA MET A 196 -15.32 25.83 -7.26
C MET A 196 -15.36 24.60 -6.35
N GLN A 197 -16.37 23.73 -6.48
CA GLN A 197 -16.46 22.47 -5.74
C GLN A 197 -15.25 21.56 -6.02
N ASN A 198 -14.87 21.42 -7.29
CA ASN A 198 -13.68 20.65 -7.67
C ASN A 198 -12.39 21.24 -7.08
N THR A 199 -12.28 22.57 -7.03
CA THR A 199 -11.10 23.25 -6.46
C THR A 199 -11.05 23.10 -4.94
N MET A 200 -12.20 23.10 -4.25
CA MET A 200 -12.28 22.84 -2.81
C MET A 200 -11.75 21.44 -2.46
N GLY A 201 -12.12 20.42 -3.25
CA GLY A 201 -11.56 19.07 -3.10
C GLY A 201 -10.03 19.03 -3.21
N GLN A 202 -9.44 19.84 -4.10
CA GLN A 202 -7.98 19.98 -4.22
C GLN A 202 -7.37 20.64 -2.97
N VAL A 203 -8.01 21.66 -2.40
CA VAL A 203 -7.55 22.31 -1.15
C VAL A 203 -7.56 21.31 0.00
N THR A 204 -8.67 20.60 0.20
CA THR A 204 -8.79 19.59 1.25
C THR A 204 -7.76 18.48 1.09
N THR A 205 -7.57 17.99 -0.14
CA THR A 205 -6.55 16.97 -0.44
C THR A 205 -5.14 17.49 -0.15
N SER A 206 -4.81 18.72 -0.56
CA SER A 206 -3.50 19.32 -0.30
C SER A 206 -3.22 19.47 1.20
N ALA A 207 -4.22 19.90 1.97
CA ALA A 207 -4.10 20.00 3.43
C ALA A 207 -3.93 18.62 4.09
N GLU A 208 -4.71 17.63 3.65
CA GLU A 208 -4.62 16.25 4.14
C GLU A 208 -3.23 15.64 3.88
N GLN A 209 -2.68 15.82 2.68
CA GLN A 209 -1.35 15.33 2.31
C GLN A 209 -0.24 15.97 3.14
N MET A 210 -0.31 17.29 3.34
CA MET A 210 0.68 18.01 4.18
C MET A 210 0.64 17.53 5.64
N LEU A 211 -0.55 17.30 6.20
CA LEU A 211 -0.71 16.82 7.57
C LEU A 211 -0.22 15.37 7.72
N LYS A 212 -0.51 14.49 6.76
CA LYS A 212 -0.03 13.10 6.77
C LYS A 212 1.48 13.00 6.56
N GLY A 213 2.03 13.79 5.64
CA GLY A 213 3.45 13.80 5.27
C GLY A 213 4.33 14.73 6.10
N HIS A 214 3.82 15.29 7.21
CA HIS A 214 4.50 16.38 7.92
C HIS A 214 5.95 16.04 8.34
N LYS A 215 6.21 14.81 8.79
CA LYS A 215 7.55 14.36 9.16
C LYS A 215 8.52 14.40 7.96
N GLU A 216 8.07 13.96 6.79
CA GLU A 216 8.89 13.99 5.57
C GLU A 216 9.17 15.42 5.12
N VAL A 217 8.17 16.31 5.23
CA VAL A 217 8.34 17.73 4.95
C VAL A 217 9.41 18.35 5.85
N LEU A 218 9.44 18.00 7.14
CA LEU A 218 10.47 18.48 8.06
C LEU A 218 11.86 17.92 7.74
N ILE A 219 11.98 16.61 7.51
CA ILE A 219 13.26 15.92 7.26
C ILE A 219 13.92 16.41 5.97
N PHE A 220 13.15 16.56 4.90
CA PHE A 220 13.66 16.98 3.60
C PHE A 220 13.69 18.49 3.39
N GLY A 221 13.34 19.30 4.40
CA GLY A 221 13.26 20.75 4.25
C GLY A 221 12.21 21.21 3.22
N GLY A 222 11.15 20.42 3.04
CA GLY A 222 10.12 20.63 2.02
C GLY A 222 9.09 21.71 2.35
N GLN A 223 9.25 22.46 3.45
CA GLN A 223 8.25 23.44 3.92
C GLN A 223 7.92 24.46 2.84
N GLN A 224 8.92 25.00 2.14
CA GLN A 224 8.69 25.99 1.07
C GLN A 224 7.95 25.40 -0.12
N VAL A 225 8.28 24.17 -0.53
CA VAL A 225 7.63 23.49 -1.67
C VAL A 225 6.16 23.25 -1.40
N GLU A 226 5.82 22.76 -0.20
CA GLU A 226 4.43 22.52 0.18
C GLU A 226 3.68 23.85 0.43
N THR A 227 4.35 24.88 0.95
CA THR A 227 3.78 26.24 1.06
C THR A 227 3.43 26.79 -0.33
N ASP A 228 4.37 26.76 -1.29
CA ASP A 228 4.13 27.22 -2.67
C ASP A 228 3.01 26.41 -3.36
N ARG A 229 2.92 25.10 -3.08
CA ARG A 229 1.83 24.25 -3.59
C ARG A 229 0.49 24.68 -3.01
N PHE A 230 0.42 24.87 -1.68
CA PHE A 230 -0.79 25.32 -1.02
C PHE A 230 -1.20 26.72 -1.49
N ASP A 231 -0.26 27.64 -1.65
CA ASP A 231 -0.48 28.99 -2.18
C ASP A 231 -1.07 28.96 -3.59
N LYS A 232 -0.58 28.08 -4.47
CA LYS A 232 -1.15 27.91 -5.83
C LYS A 232 -2.59 27.42 -5.79
N VAL A 233 -2.89 26.40 -4.99
CA VAL A 233 -4.25 25.83 -4.90
C VAL A 233 -5.21 26.81 -4.20
N SER A 234 -4.76 27.46 -3.13
CA SER A 234 -5.49 28.51 -2.42
C SER A 234 -5.77 29.72 -3.32
N ASN A 235 -4.78 30.20 -4.07
CA ASN A 235 -4.97 31.30 -5.02
C ASN A 235 -5.89 30.91 -6.19
N ARG A 236 -5.86 29.64 -6.63
CA ARG A 236 -6.83 29.13 -7.61
C ARG A 236 -8.26 29.16 -7.04
N MET A 237 -8.45 28.73 -5.79
CA MET A 237 -9.73 28.83 -5.09
C MET A 237 -10.18 30.29 -4.98
N ARG A 238 -9.28 31.20 -4.57
CA ARG A 238 -9.51 32.64 -4.54
C ARG A 238 -9.94 33.17 -5.90
N ASN A 239 -9.26 32.80 -6.98
CA ASN A 239 -9.61 33.25 -8.34
C ASN A 239 -10.99 32.76 -8.78
N GLN A 240 -11.37 31.52 -8.45
CA GLN A 240 -12.74 31.03 -8.70
C GLN A 240 -13.77 31.77 -7.84
N GLY A 241 -13.44 32.04 -6.57
CA GLY A 241 -14.24 32.88 -5.69
C GLY A 241 -14.42 34.30 -6.25
N MET A 242 -13.36 34.94 -6.73
CA MET A 242 -13.43 36.26 -7.33
C MET A 242 -14.22 36.28 -8.65
N LYS A 243 -14.15 35.21 -9.46
CA LYS A 243 -15.02 35.06 -10.64
C LYS A 243 -16.50 34.98 -10.25
N LEU A 244 -16.80 34.29 -9.15
CA LEU A 244 -18.15 34.21 -8.59
C LEU A 244 -18.61 35.57 -8.08
N VAL A 245 -17.80 36.24 -7.25
CA VAL A 245 -18.07 37.58 -6.73
C VAL A 245 -18.27 38.57 -7.88
N SER A 246 -17.40 38.58 -8.88
CA SER A 246 -17.57 39.43 -10.06
C SER A 246 -18.88 39.17 -10.80
N ALA A 247 -19.24 37.90 -11.00
CA ALA A 247 -20.50 37.52 -11.65
C ALA A 247 -21.74 37.89 -10.83
N SER A 248 -21.68 37.83 -9.49
CA SER A 248 -22.79 38.25 -8.64
C SER A 248 -22.87 39.77 -8.49
N SER A 249 -21.73 40.43 -8.28
CA SER A 249 -21.64 41.86 -7.98
C SER A 249 -22.03 42.74 -9.16
N ILE A 250 -21.82 42.31 -10.41
CA ILE A 250 -22.27 43.08 -11.59
C ILE A 250 -23.80 43.17 -11.69
N SER A 251 -24.52 42.23 -11.07
CA SER A 251 -26.00 42.21 -11.10
C SER A 251 -26.60 43.39 -10.35
N ASP A 252 -25.94 43.86 -9.28
CA ASP A 252 -26.48 44.92 -8.43
C ASP A 252 -26.48 46.30 -9.12
N PRO A 253 -25.36 46.78 -9.71
CA PRO A 253 -25.37 48.00 -10.52
C PRO A 253 -26.35 47.94 -11.69
N ILE A 254 -26.50 46.79 -12.34
CA ILE A 254 -27.45 46.63 -13.47
C ILE A 254 -28.89 46.79 -12.97
N ILE A 255 -29.26 46.13 -11.87
CA ILE A 255 -30.61 46.23 -11.30
C ILE A 255 -30.88 47.67 -10.79
N GLN A 256 -29.90 48.31 -10.15
CA GLN A 256 -30.01 49.70 -9.70
C GLN A 256 -30.15 50.68 -10.87
N LEU A 257 -29.39 50.50 -11.96
CA LEU A 257 -29.51 51.33 -13.16
C LEU A 257 -30.87 51.17 -13.83
N ILE A 258 -31.38 49.94 -13.91
CA ILE A 258 -32.73 49.68 -14.45
C ILE A 258 -33.78 50.37 -13.56
N ALA A 259 -33.66 50.23 -12.24
CA ALA A 259 -34.59 50.85 -11.29
C ALA A 259 -34.50 52.38 -11.27
N SER A 260 -33.32 52.97 -11.46
CA SER A 260 -33.15 54.43 -11.51
C SER A 260 -33.70 55.00 -12.82
N LEU A 261 -33.50 54.32 -13.96
CA LEU A 261 -34.12 54.68 -15.23
C LEU A 261 -35.65 54.58 -15.15
N ALA A 262 -36.15 53.53 -14.50
CA ALA A 262 -37.56 53.37 -14.19
C ALA A 262 -38.10 54.53 -13.36
N LEU A 263 -37.42 54.86 -12.27
CA LEU A 263 -37.82 55.92 -11.35
C LEU A 263 -37.81 57.29 -12.06
N ALA A 264 -36.78 57.56 -12.86
CA ALA A 264 -36.69 58.77 -13.67
C ALA A 264 -37.85 58.86 -14.68
N PHE A 265 -38.21 57.75 -15.33
CA PHE A 265 -39.34 57.70 -16.25
C PHE A 265 -40.69 57.85 -15.52
N VAL A 266 -40.85 57.26 -14.33
CA VAL A 266 -42.04 57.43 -13.48
C VAL A 266 -42.17 58.90 -13.04
N LEU A 267 -41.08 59.56 -12.63
CA LEU A 267 -41.06 60.99 -12.30
C LEU A 267 -41.41 61.86 -13.51
N TYR A 268 -40.87 61.54 -14.68
CA TYR A 268 -41.23 62.19 -15.93
C TYR A 268 -42.71 62.00 -16.26
N ALA A 269 -43.24 60.79 -16.12
CA ALA A 269 -44.64 60.49 -16.34
C ALA A 269 -45.57 61.21 -15.34
N ALA A 270 -45.14 61.35 -14.09
CA ALA A 270 -45.86 62.09 -13.06
C ALA A 270 -45.96 63.61 -13.34
N SER A 271 -45.15 64.15 -14.26
CA SER A 271 -45.25 65.55 -14.69
C SER A 271 -46.43 65.84 -15.63
N PHE A 272 -47.01 64.80 -16.26
CA PHE A 272 -48.18 64.97 -17.12
C PHE A 272 -49.46 65.20 -16.29
N PRO A 273 -50.33 66.15 -16.67
CA PRO A 273 -51.56 66.47 -15.92
C PRO A 273 -52.46 65.25 -15.67
N SER A 274 -52.58 64.36 -16.65
CA SER A 274 -53.37 63.13 -16.57
C SER A 274 -52.94 62.15 -15.48
N VAL A 275 -51.72 62.28 -14.97
CA VAL A 275 -51.16 61.46 -13.89
C VAL A 275 -51.12 62.27 -12.59
N MET A 276 -50.68 63.53 -12.65
CA MET A 276 -50.52 64.40 -11.49
C MET A 276 -51.82 64.65 -10.71
N GLU A 277 -52.97 64.75 -11.40
CA GLU A 277 -54.28 64.99 -10.76
C GLU A 277 -54.73 63.86 -9.80
N THR A 278 -54.15 62.66 -9.94
CA THR A 278 -54.47 61.50 -9.10
C THR A 278 -53.51 61.33 -7.92
N LEU A 279 -52.52 62.22 -7.76
CA LEU A 279 -51.44 62.10 -6.78
C LEU A 279 -51.58 63.10 -5.63
N THR A 280 -51.36 62.62 -4.41
CA THR A 280 -51.16 63.42 -3.20
C THR A 280 -49.71 63.26 -2.72
N PRO A 281 -49.21 64.13 -1.83
CA PRO A 281 -47.90 63.93 -1.20
C PRO A 281 -47.76 62.55 -0.56
N GLY A 282 -48.82 62.01 0.05
CA GLY A 282 -48.86 60.68 0.62
C GLY A 282 -48.84 59.57 -0.44
N THR A 283 -49.69 59.62 -1.47
CA THR A 283 -49.74 58.55 -2.48
C THR A 283 -48.46 58.48 -3.31
N ILE A 284 -47.91 59.62 -3.72
CA ILE A 284 -46.66 59.66 -4.49
C ILE A 284 -45.49 59.12 -3.66
N THR A 285 -45.41 59.47 -2.37
CA THR A 285 -44.36 58.96 -1.46
C THR A 285 -44.48 57.46 -1.24
N VAL A 286 -45.70 56.95 -1.07
CA VAL A 286 -45.93 55.50 -0.91
C VAL A 286 -45.56 54.73 -2.17
N VAL A 287 -45.95 55.20 -3.35
CA VAL A 287 -45.63 54.56 -4.63
C VAL A 287 -44.11 54.54 -4.85
N PHE A 288 -43.41 55.66 -4.62
CA PHE A 288 -41.95 55.70 -4.72
C PHE A 288 -41.24 54.83 -3.68
N SER A 289 -41.66 54.89 -2.42
CA SER A 289 -41.09 54.07 -1.34
C SER A 289 -41.25 52.58 -1.64
N SER A 290 -42.42 52.20 -2.18
CA SER A 290 -42.70 50.82 -2.58
C SER A 290 -41.85 50.37 -3.77
N MET A 291 -41.64 51.26 -4.75
CA MET A 291 -40.77 51.03 -5.89
C MET A 291 -39.30 50.80 -5.48
N ILE A 292 -38.79 51.63 -4.56
CA ILE A 292 -37.44 51.46 -3.99
C ILE A 292 -37.38 50.17 -3.16
N ALA A 293 -38.39 49.90 -2.34
CA ALA A 293 -38.46 48.68 -1.54
C ALA A 293 -38.46 47.41 -2.39
N LEU A 294 -39.05 47.46 -3.59
CA LEU A 294 -39.15 46.34 -4.54
C LEU A 294 -37.80 45.94 -5.16
N MET A 295 -36.79 46.81 -5.10
CA MET A 295 -35.44 46.52 -5.62
C MET A 295 -34.78 45.33 -4.90
N ARG A 296 -34.91 45.25 -3.56
CA ARG A 296 -34.28 44.20 -2.75
C ARG A 296 -34.92 42.82 -2.99
N PRO A 297 -36.25 42.65 -2.97
CA PRO A 297 -36.92 41.41 -3.33
C PRO A 297 -36.57 40.91 -4.74
N LEU A 298 -36.60 41.79 -5.75
CA LEU A 298 -36.23 41.43 -7.13
C LEU A 298 -34.80 40.90 -7.22
N LYS A 299 -33.83 41.62 -6.64
CA LYS A 299 -32.43 41.17 -6.55
C LYS A 299 -32.28 39.85 -5.82
N SER A 300 -33.07 39.63 -4.78
CA SER A 300 -32.99 38.37 -4.03
C SER A 300 -33.50 37.21 -4.88
N LEU A 301 -34.62 37.38 -5.60
CA LEU A 301 -35.15 36.39 -6.55
C LEU A 301 -34.16 36.04 -7.68
N THR A 302 -33.35 37.00 -8.15
CA THR A 302 -32.34 36.73 -9.19
C THR A 302 -31.31 35.70 -8.74
N ASN A 303 -30.99 35.70 -7.44
CA ASN A 303 -29.94 34.88 -6.84
C ASN A 303 -30.46 33.52 -6.33
N VAL A 304 -31.78 33.36 -6.15
CA VAL A 304 -32.42 32.11 -5.72
C VAL A 304 -32.07 30.95 -6.64
N ASN A 305 -32.19 31.14 -7.95
CA ASN A 305 -31.93 30.07 -8.90
C ASN A 305 -30.48 29.57 -8.79
N ALA A 306 -29.52 30.49 -8.63
CA ALA A 306 -28.12 30.16 -8.42
C ALA A 306 -27.88 29.43 -7.08
N GLN A 307 -28.54 29.85 -6.00
CA GLN A 307 -28.48 29.18 -4.71
C GLN A 307 -29.07 27.76 -4.79
N PHE A 308 -30.29 27.62 -5.30
CA PHE A 308 -30.96 26.34 -5.44
C PHE A 308 -30.16 25.35 -6.31
N GLN A 309 -29.61 25.82 -7.44
CA GLN A 309 -28.76 24.98 -8.30
C GLN A 309 -27.50 24.49 -7.61
N ARG A 310 -26.85 25.32 -6.76
CA ARG A 310 -25.69 24.89 -5.97
C ARG A 310 -26.03 23.76 -5.01
N GLY A 311 -27.15 23.91 -4.28
CA GLY A 311 -27.66 22.87 -3.40
C GLY A 311 -27.96 21.58 -4.16
N MET A 312 -28.61 21.66 -5.32
CA MET A 312 -28.93 20.47 -6.12
C MET A 312 -27.69 19.82 -6.74
N ALA A 313 -26.66 20.58 -7.12
CA ALA A 313 -25.40 20.02 -7.59
C ALA A 313 -24.69 19.21 -6.48
N ALA A 314 -24.62 19.75 -5.25
CA ALA A 314 -24.12 18.99 -4.11
C ALA A 314 -24.99 17.75 -3.83
N CYS A 315 -26.32 17.89 -3.90
CA CYS A 315 -27.25 16.79 -3.70
C CYS A 315 -27.06 15.65 -4.73
N GLN A 316 -26.72 16.00 -5.97
CA GLN A 316 -26.45 15.03 -7.02
C GLN A 316 -25.21 14.18 -6.69
N THR A 317 -24.14 14.79 -6.18
CA THR A 317 -22.95 14.07 -5.70
C THR A 317 -23.27 13.14 -4.52
N LEU A 318 -24.20 13.53 -3.64
CA LEU A 318 -24.64 12.66 -2.55
C LEU A 318 -25.47 11.49 -3.07
N PHE A 319 -26.36 11.74 -4.03
CA PHE A 319 -27.14 10.68 -4.65
C PHE A 319 -26.29 9.73 -5.48
N SER A 320 -25.23 10.18 -6.15
CA SER A 320 -24.35 9.26 -6.89
C SER A 320 -23.64 8.26 -5.96
N ILE A 321 -23.34 8.66 -4.72
CA ILE A 321 -22.86 7.73 -3.68
C ILE A 321 -23.98 6.77 -3.27
N LEU A 322 -25.17 7.29 -2.96
CA LEU A 322 -26.32 6.45 -2.55
C LEU A 322 -26.82 5.51 -3.66
N ASP A 323 -26.55 5.83 -4.92
CA ASP A 323 -26.84 5.01 -6.10
C ASP A 323 -25.75 3.99 -6.39
N SER A 324 -24.56 4.16 -5.81
CA SER A 324 -23.49 3.19 -5.99
C SER A 324 -23.88 1.89 -5.29
N GLU A 325 -23.63 0.76 -5.96
CA GLU A 325 -23.96 -0.56 -5.42
C GLU A 325 -23.18 -0.82 -4.13
N GLN A 326 -23.90 -1.35 -3.14
CA GLN A 326 -23.30 -1.91 -1.94
C GLN A 326 -22.69 -3.28 -2.24
N GLU A 327 -21.96 -3.80 -1.27
CA GLU A 327 -21.42 -5.15 -1.32
C GLU A 327 -22.55 -6.18 -1.50
N LYS A 328 -22.34 -7.14 -2.42
CA LYS A 328 -23.36 -8.13 -2.78
C LYS A 328 -23.43 -9.23 -1.73
N ASP A 329 -24.43 -9.18 -0.87
CA ASP A 329 -24.73 -10.27 0.08
C ASP A 329 -25.85 -11.18 -0.45
N GLY A 330 -25.52 -12.04 -1.42
CA GLY A 330 -26.47 -12.99 -2.02
C GLY A 330 -26.55 -14.35 -1.31
N GLY A 331 -25.66 -14.60 -0.35
CA GLY A 331 -25.58 -15.87 0.37
C GLY A 331 -26.77 -16.07 1.30
N LYS A 332 -27.15 -17.34 1.52
CA LYS A 332 -28.25 -17.73 2.40
C LYS A 332 -27.81 -18.63 3.54
N LEU A 333 -26.60 -19.17 3.46
CA LEU A 333 -26.08 -20.09 4.45
C LEU A 333 -25.56 -19.31 5.66
N VAL A 334 -25.92 -19.79 6.85
CA VAL A 334 -25.49 -19.23 8.13
C VAL A 334 -24.83 -20.36 8.91
N ILE A 335 -23.60 -20.12 9.35
CA ILE A 335 -22.83 -21.02 10.19
C ILE A 335 -22.57 -20.37 11.54
N ASP A 336 -22.77 -21.13 12.62
CA ASP A 336 -22.49 -20.69 13.98
C ASP A 336 -20.99 -20.71 14.24
N ARG A 337 -20.37 -21.88 14.06
CA ARG A 337 -18.91 -22.07 14.16
C ARG A 337 -18.40 -22.99 13.06
N SER A 338 -17.43 -22.50 12.28
CA SER A 338 -16.74 -23.29 11.26
C SER A 338 -15.84 -24.36 11.87
N LYS A 339 -15.69 -25.50 11.19
CA LYS A 339 -14.65 -26.50 11.52
C LYS A 339 -13.26 -25.97 11.20
N GLY A 340 -13.17 -25.03 10.26
CA GLY A 340 -11.97 -24.28 9.92
C GLY A 340 -11.22 -24.83 8.71
N ASP A 341 -11.85 -25.67 7.87
CA ASP A 341 -11.21 -26.12 6.63
C ASP A 341 -11.39 -25.06 5.53
N VAL A 342 -10.31 -24.58 4.93
CA VAL A 342 -10.34 -23.54 3.87
C VAL A 342 -9.61 -24.04 2.63
N GLU A 343 -10.27 -23.99 1.48
CA GLU A 343 -9.71 -24.49 0.22
C GLU A 343 -9.89 -23.48 -0.92
N PHE A 344 -8.81 -23.16 -1.63
CA PHE A 344 -8.81 -22.40 -2.87
C PHE A 344 -8.71 -23.38 -4.04
N ARG A 345 -9.66 -23.32 -4.97
CA ARG A 345 -9.68 -24.15 -6.19
C ARG A 345 -9.59 -23.27 -7.43
N ASN A 346 -8.44 -23.33 -8.09
CA ASN A 346 -8.14 -22.62 -9.34
C ASN A 346 -8.51 -21.13 -9.31
N VAL A 347 -8.17 -20.44 -8.22
CA VAL A 347 -8.61 -19.06 -7.99
C VAL A 347 -7.76 -18.07 -8.80
N THR A 348 -8.41 -17.25 -9.61
CA THR A 348 -7.80 -16.14 -10.34
C THR A 348 -8.51 -14.83 -9.98
N PHE A 349 -7.72 -13.80 -9.67
CA PHE A 349 -8.23 -12.51 -9.22
C PHE A 349 -7.42 -11.33 -9.77
N THR A 350 -8.14 -10.29 -10.17
CA THR A 350 -7.60 -9.03 -10.69
C THR A 350 -8.28 -7.87 -9.97
N TYR A 351 -7.48 -6.93 -9.45
CA TYR A 351 -8.01 -5.73 -8.82
C TYR A 351 -8.81 -4.88 -9.85
N PRO A 352 -9.97 -4.31 -9.45
CA PRO A 352 -10.75 -3.45 -10.33
C PRO A 352 -9.91 -2.29 -10.89
N GLY A 353 -9.97 -2.09 -12.21
CA GLY A 353 -9.21 -1.04 -12.90
C GLY A 353 -7.77 -1.41 -13.28
N ARG A 354 -7.35 -2.67 -13.07
CA ARG A 354 -6.10 -3.22 -13.63
C ARG A 354 -6.41 -4.37 -14.58
N ASP A 355 -5.55 -4.55 -15.58
CA ASP A 355 -5.69 -5.63 -16.58
C ASP A 355 -4.89 -6.89 -16.22
N THR A 356 -3.89 -6.77 -15.35
CA THR A 356 -3.01 -7.87 -14.95
C THR A 356 -3.51 -8.55 -13.68
N PRO A 357 -3.82 -9.87 -13.70
CA PRO A 357 -4.22 -10.60 -12.51
C PRO A 357 -3.17 -10.53 -11.40
N ALA A 358 -3.62 -10.26 -10.18
CA ALA A 358 -2.79 -10.28 -8.97
C ALA A 358 -2.54 -11.72 -8.49
N LEU A 359 -3.50 -12.61 -8.73
CA LEU A 359 -3.41 -14.04 -8.43
C LEU A 359 -3.87 -14.85 -9.65
N ARG A 360 -3.23 -15.98 -9.93
CA ARG A 360 -3.54 -16.85 -11.07
C ARG A 360 -3.54 -18.31 -10.64
N ASN A 361 -4.64 -19.01 -10.90
CA ASN A 361 -4.79 -20.45 -10.71
C ASN A 361 -4.27 -20.93 -9.33
N ILE A 362 -4.61 -20.20 -8.27
CA ILE A 362 -4.19 -20.55 -6.91
C ILE A 362 -4.97 -21.77 -6.44
N ASN A 363 -4.22 -22.81 -6.07
CA ASN A 363 -4.73 -24.00 -5.41
C ASN A 363 -4.02 -24.11 -4.06
N LEU A 364 -4.79 -24.00 -2.98
CA LEU A 364 -4.27 -23.92 -1.62
C LEU A 364 -5.28 -24.55 -0.67
N THR A 365 -4.83 -25.47 0.19
CA THR A 365 -5.67 -26.05 1.23
C THR A 365 -5.09 -25.67 2.58
N ILE A 366 -5.92 -25.20 3.50
CA ILE A 366 -5.58 -24.83 4.87
C ILE A 366 -6.43 -25.72 5.78
N PRO A 367 -5.88 -26.87 6.23
CA PRO A 367 -6.66 -27.82 7.02
C PRO A 367 -7.09 -27.24 8.37
N ALA A 368 -8.21 -27.72 8.89
CA ALA A 368 -8.73 -27.35 10.20
C ALA A 368 -7.66 -27.47 11.31
N GLY A 369 -7.45 -26.39 12.06
CA GLY A 369 -6.52 -26.34 13.18
C GLY A 369 -5.03 -26.27 12.81
N LYS A 370 -4.71 -26.16 11.51
CA LYS A 370 -3.34 -26.04 11.00
C LYS A 370 -2.97 -24.60 10.67
N THR A 371 -1.68 -24.31 10.77
CA THR A 371 -1.10 -23.01 10.45
C THR A 371 -0.37 -23.06 9.11
N VAL A 372 -0.82 -22.27 8.14
CA VAL A 372 -0.19 -22.13 6.82
C VAL A 372 0.47 -20.76 6.71
N ALA A 373 1.77 -20.74 6.44
CA ALA A 373 2.53 -19.51 6.23
C ALA A 373 2.68 -19.18 4.73
N LEU A 374 2.18 -18.03 4.31
CA LEU A 374 2.44 -17.44 2.99
C LEU A 374 3.75 -16.67 3.02
N VAL A 375 4.71 -17.11 2.20
CA VAL A 375 6.03 -16.49 2.06
C VAL A 375 6.22 -16.04 0.61
N GLY A 376 6.83 -14.88 0.39
CA GLY A 376 7.02 -14.37 -0.97
C GLY A 376 7.49 -12.93 -0.98
N ARG A 377 7.95 -12.46 -2.15
CA ARG A 377 8.42 -11.09 -2.31
C ARG A 377 7.29 -10.08 -2.04
N SER A 378 7.66 -8.84 -1.71
CA SER A 378 6.67 -7.77 -1.64
C SER A 378 5.96 -7.63 -3.00
N GLY A 379 4.64 -7.49 -2.98
CA GLY A 379 3.81 -7.44 -4.19
C GLY A 379 3.46 -8.79 -4.83
N SER A 380 3.84 -9.93 -4.25
CA SER A 380 3.53 -11.25 -4.83
C SER A 380 2.06 -11.70 -4.70
N GLY A 381 1.21 -10.93 -4.02
CA GLY A 381 -0.22 -11.25 -3.84
C GLY A 381 -0.61 -11.87 -2.50
N LYS A 382 0.30 -11.96 -1.52
CA LYS A 382 0.03 -12.53 -0.18
C LYS A 382 -1.17 -11.88 0.53
N SER A 383 -1.16 -10.55 0.66
CA SER A 383 -2.26 -9.78 1.27
C SER A 383 -3.56 -9.87 0.45
N THR A 384 -3.45 -10.13 -0.85
CA THR A 384 -4.61 -10.37 -1.71
C THR A 384 -5.30 -11.69 -1.35
N ILE A 385 -4.57 -12.77 -1.10
CA ILE A 385 -5.13 -14.05 -0.64
C ILE A 385 -5.89 -13.86 0.68
N ALA A 386 -5.28 -13.19 1.65
CA ALA A 386 -5.92 -12.86 2.92
C ALA A 386 -7.22 -12.05 2.76
N SER A 387 -7.23 -11.07 1.86
CA SER A 387 -8.40 -10.22 1.58
C SER A 387 -9.54 -10.96 0.88
N LEU A 388 -9.24 -12.04 0.15
CA LEU A 388 -10.25 -12.87 -0.51
C LEU A 388 -10.98 -13.78 0.48
N ILE A 389 -10.32 -14.26 1.54
CA ILE A 389 -10.96 -15.08 2.59
C ILE A 389 -12.08 -14.30 3.30
N THR A 390 -11.86 -13.01 3.60
CA THR A 390 -12.86 -12.14 4.22
C THR A 390 -13.88 -11.57 3.22
N ARG A 391 -13.76 -11.97 1.95
CA ARG A 391 -14.56 -11.50 0.82
C ARG A 391 -14.60 -9.97 0.74
N PHE A 392 -13.49 -9.28 1.03
CA PHE A 392 -13.36 -7.83 0.75
C PHE A 392 -13.32 -7.56 -0.76
N TYR A 393 -12.89 -8.59 -1.49
CA TYR A 393 -12.92 -8.69 -2.93
C TYR A 393 -13.54 -10.04 -3.31
N GLU A 394 -14.18 -10.11 -4.47
CA GLU A 394 -14.67 -11.36 -5.04
C GLU A 394 -13.71 -11.85 -6.13
N GLN A 395 -13.46 -13.15 -6.14
CA GLN A 395 -12.69 -13.82 -7.18
C GLN A 395 -13.43 -13.80 -8.54
N GLN A 396 -12.68 -13.77 -9.64
CA GLN A 396 -13.23 -13.73 -11.00
C GLN A 396 -13.45 -15.14 -11.56
N GLU A 397 -12.49 -16.03 -11.30
CA GLU A 397 -12.54 -17.44 -11.68
C GLU A 397 -12.12 -18.32 -10.48
N GLY A 398 -12.60 -19.56 -10.48
CA GLY A 398 -12.37 -20.51 -9.39
C GLY A 398 -13.33 -20.32 -8.21
N GLU A 399 -13.08 -21.08 -7.15
CA GLU A 399 -13.93 -21.15 -5.96
C GLU A 399 -13.07 -21.11 -4.70
N ILE A 400 -13.57 -20.44 -3.66
CA ILE A 400 -12.96 -20.46 -2.33
C ILE A 400 -14.00 -21.11 -1.42
N LEU A 401 -13.62 -22.23 -0.82
CA LEU A 401 -14.50 -23.06 -0.02
C LEU A 401 -14.12 -22.92 1.46
N ILE A 402 -15.12 -22.81 2.31
CA ILE A 402 -14.97 -22.99 3.77
C ILE A 402 -15.90 -24.14 4.16
N ASP A 403 -15.38 -25.14 4.86
CA ASP A 403 -16.12 -26.36 5.22
C ASP A 403 -16.88 -26.99 4.03
N GLY A 404 -16.27 -26.94 2.84
CA GLY A 404 -16.79 -27.53 1.60
C GLY A 404 -17.83 -26.70 0.83
N HIS A 405 -18.22 -25.51 1.29
CA HIS A 405 -19.17 -24.63 0.59
C HIS A 405 -18.50 -23.34 0.13
N ASP A 406 -18.91 -22.77 -1.00
CA ASP A 406 -18.30 -21.54 -1.51
C ASP A 406 -18.60 -20.35 -0.58
N ILE A 407 -17.61 -19.50 -0.33
CA ILE A 407 -17.76 -18.26 0.48
C ILE A 407 -18.89 -17.34 0.00
N ARG A 408 -19.32 -17.46 -1.26
CA ARG A 408 -20.45 -16.73 -1.86
C ARG A 408 -21.81 -17.25 -1.41
N GLU A 409 -21.90 -18.49 -0.96
CA GLU A 409 -23.14 -19.10 -0.45
C GLU A 409 -23.46 -18.66 0.98
N TYR A 410 -22.44 -18.26 1.75
CA TYR A 410 -22.59 -17.73 3.10
C TYR A 410 -23.08 -16.28 3.09
N THR A 411 -23.89 -15.93 4.09
CA THR A 411 -24.13 -14.52 4.42
C THR A 411 -22.82 -13.85 4.85
N LEU A 412 -22.56 -12.62 4.43
CA LEU A 412 -21.30 -11.92 4.74
C LEU A 412 -21.07 -11.78 6.24
N ALA A 413 -22.14 -11.54 7.02
CA ALA A 413 -22.06 -11.43 8.47
C ALA A 413 -21.61 -12.75 9.12
N SER A 414 -22.15 -13.88 8.67
CA SER A 414 -21.78 -15.20 9.19
C SER A 414 -20.35 -15.57 8.80
N LEU A 415 -19.98 -15.38 7.53
CA LEU A 415 -18.61 -15.61 7.03
C LEU A 415 -17.57 -14.81 7.82
N ARG A 416 -17.77 -13.49 7.94
CA ARG A 416 -16.83 -12.60 8.64
C ARG A 416 -16.79 -12.82 10.15
N ASN A 417 -17.83 -13.41 10.73
CA ASN A 417 -17.80 -13.79 12.14
C ASN A 417 -16.87 -14.98 12.42
N GLN A 418 -16.60 -15.82 11.41
CA GLN A 418 -15.66 -16.95 11.53
C GLN A 418 -14.19 -16.53 11.45
N VAL A 419 -13.89 -15.32 10.98
CA VAL A 419 -12.53 -14.85 10.72
C VAL A 419 -12.08 -13.81 11.74
N GLY A 420 -10.98 -14.09 12.45
CA GLY A 420 -10.25 -13.13 13.28
C GLY A 420 -9.08 -12.54 12.48
N LEU A 421 -9.00 -11.21 12.40
CA LEU A 421 -7.94 -10.52 11.65
C LEU A 421 -7.01 -9.76 12.59
N VAL A 422 -5.71 -10.04 12.51
CA VAL A 422 -4.64 -9.21 13.09
C VAL A 422 -3.84 -8.63 11.93
N SER A 423 -4.11 -7.35 11.60
CA SER A 423 -3.51 -6.67 10.47
C SER A 423 -2.22 -5.92 10.85
N GLN A 424 -1.36 -5.68 9.87
CA GLN A 424 -0.19 -4.79 9.96
C GLN A 424 -0.55 -3.40 10.49
N ASN A 425 -1.65 -2.81 10.00
CA ASN A 425 -2.13 -1.49 10.42
C ASN A 425 -3.35 -1.64 11.33
N VAL A 426 -3.11 -1.88 12.62
CA VAL A 426 -4.18 -1.99 13.59
C VAL A 426 -4.96 -0.68 13.69
N HIS A 427 -6.25 -0.74 13.39
CA HIS A 427 -7.18 0.35 13.64
C HIS A 427 -7.80 0.24 15.04
N LEU A 428 -7.68 1.32 15.80
CA LEU A 428 -8.29 1.47 17.12
C LEU A 428 -9.24 2.66 17.11
N PHE A 429 -10.35 2.51 17.82
CA PHE A 429 -11.38 3.54 17.91
C PHE A 429 -11.15 4.39 19.16
N ASN A 430 -11.60 5.64 19.13
CA ASN A 430 -11.55 6.54 20.28
C ASN A 430 -12.58 6.13 21.33
N ASP A 431 -12.24 5.10 22.11
CA ASP A 431 -13.05 4.48 23.16
C ASP A 431 -12.09 3.92 24.24
N THR A 432 -12.62 3.25 25.26
CA THR A 432 -11.82 2.57 26.27
C THR A 432 -11.02 1.41 25.68
N VAL A 433 -9.94 0.98 26.35
CA VAL A 433 -9.20 -0.23 25.98
C VAL A 433 -10.14 -1.45 25.99
N ALA A 434 -11.00 -1.57 27.01
CA ALA A 434 -11.96 -2.67 27.13
C ALA A 434 -12.88 -2.77 25.90
N ASN A 435 -13.50 -1.65 25.48
CA ASN A 435 -14.40 -1.62 24.34
C ASN A 435 -13.67 -1.84 23.01
N ASN A 436 -12.39 -1.45 22.92
CA ASN A 436 -11.56 -1.75 21.75
C ASN A 436 -11.21 -3.25 21.65
N ILE A 437 -11.06 -3.95 22.77
CA ILE A 437 -10.88 -5.42 22.80
C ILE A 437 -12.21 -6.12 22.47
N ALA A 438 -13.31 -5.71 23.11
CA ALA A 438 -14.67 -6.26 22.88
C ALA A 438 -15.44 -5.57 21.73
N TYR A 439 -14.73 -5.16 20.68
CA TYR A 439 -15.30 -4.35 19.61
C TYR A 439 -16.56 -4.99 18.98
N ALA A 440 -17.62 -4.18 18.86
CA ALA A 440 -18.94 -4.56 18.33
C ALA A 440 -19.72 -5.65 19.11
N ARG A 441 -19.22 -6.08 20.28
CA ARG A 441 -19.88 -7.03 21.19
C ARG A 441 -19.83 -6.55 22.65
N THR A 442 -19.90 -5.24 22.85
CA THR A 442 -19.89 -4.63 24.17
C THR A 442 -21.15 -5.08 24.94
N GLY A 443 -20.95 -5.75 26.07
CA GLY A 443 -22.03 -6.33 26.89
C GLY A 443 -22.24 -7.84 26.72
N GLU A 444 -21.65 -8.48 25.70
CA GLU A 444 -21.66 -9.95 25.57
C GLU A 444 -20.57 -10.63 26.41
N TYR A 445 -19.43 -9.97 26.57
CA TYR A 445 -18.29 -10.47 27.35
C TYR A 445 -18.21 -9.78 28.70
N SER A 446 -17.92 -10.55 29.75
CA SER A 446 -17.69 -9.99 31.08
C SER A 446 -16.36 -9.24 31.13
N ARG A 447 -16.20 -8.35 32.12
CA ARG A 447 -14.92 -7.66 32.34
C ARG A 447 -13.79 -8.64 32.62
N GLU A 448 -14.08 -9.76 33.26
CA GLU A 448 -13.12 -10.84 33.54
C GLU A 448 -12.64 -11.51 32.25
N ASP A 449 -13.54 -11.75 31.29
CA ASP A 449 -13.17 -12.31 29.97
C ASP A 449 -12.24 -11.35 29.20
N ILE A 450 -12.55 -10.06 29.23
CA ILE A 450 -11.73 -9.02 28.59
C ILE A 450 -10.35 -8.95 29.25
N GLU A 451 -10.28 -9.00 30.58
CA GLU A 451 -9.00 -9.00 31.31
C GLU A 451 -8.19 -10.27 31.02
N LYS A 452 -8.85 -11.44 30.96
CA LYS A 452 -8.22 -12.71 30.61
C LYS A 452 -7.63 -12.66 29.20
N ALA A 453 -8.38 -12.17 28.21
CA ALA A 453 -7.90 -12.00 26.85
C ALA A 453 -6.73 -11.00 26.78
N ALA A 454 -6.81 -9.87 27.50
CA ALA A 454 -5.72 -8.90 27.59
C ALA A 454 -4.47 -9.49 28.25
N ARG A 455 -4.63 -10.37 29.25
CA ARG A 455 -3.52 -11.05 29.92
C ARG A 455 -2.85 -12.08 29.01
N MET A 456 -3.64 -12.89 28.30
CA MET A 456 -3.15 -13.86 27.30
C MET A 456 -2.42 -13.16 26.14
N ALA A 457 -2.85 -11.95 25.77
CA ALA A 457 -2.18 -11.12 24.77
C ALA A 457 -0.96 -10.34 25.30
N TYR A 458 -0.55 -10.56 26.56
CA TYR A 458 0.49 -9.79 27.25
C TYR A 458 0.26 -8.27 27.22
N ALA A 459 -1.00 -7.83 27.17
CA ALA A 459 -1.37 -6.41 27.12
C ALA A 459 -1.51 -5.80 28.52
N MET A 460 -1.83 -6.61 29.53
CA MET A 460 -2.02 -6.12 30.90
C MET A 460 -0.77 -5.43 31.49
N ASP A 461 0.43 -5.78 31.03
CA ASP A 461 1.70 -5.20 31.48
C ASP A 461 1.80 -3.68 31.30
N PHE A 462 1.19 -3.16 30.22
CA PHE A 462 1.13 -1.73 29.96
C PHE A 462 -0.23 -1.13 30.30
N ILE A 463 -1.32 -1.90 30.14
CA ILE A 463 -2.67 -1.43 30.49
C ILE A 463 -2.73 -1.10 31.98
N SER A 464 -2.18 -1.95 32.85
CA SER A 464 -2.21 -1.72 34.31
C SER A 464 -1.41 -0.48 34.75
N LYS A 465 -0.51 0.02 33.90
CA LYS A 465 0.30 1.22 34.16
C LYS A 465 -0.38 2.50 33.65
N MET A 466 -1.52 2.39 32.97
CA MET A 466 -2.32 3.54 32.54
C MET A 466 -3.20 4.02 33.67
N ASP A 467 -3.50 5.32 33.70
CA ASP A 467 -4.23 5.99 34.78
C ASP A 467 -5.55 5.30 35.17
N ASN A 468 -6.29 4.74 34.18
CA ASN A 468 -7.58 4.07 34.41
C ASN A 468 -7.58 2.60 33.96
N GLY A 469 -6.41 1.98 33.79
CA GLY A 469 -6.34 0.58 33.35
C GLY A 469 -7.09 0.32 32.03
N LEU A 470 -7.97 -0.69 32.05
CA LEU A 470 -8.84 -1.06 30.92
C LEU A 470 -9.85 0.04 30.52
N ASP A 471 -10.17 0.95 31.44
CA ASP A 471 -11.13 2.05 31.21
C ASP A 471 -10.44 3.30 30.62
N THR A 472 -9.13 3.22 30.34
CA THR A 472 -8.37 4.30 29.72
C THR A 472 -8.85 4.56 28.29
N MET A 473 -9.16 5.81 27.98
CA MET A 473 -9.48 6.27 26.63
C MET A 473 -8.20 6.38 25.79
N ILE A 474 -8.11 5.67 24.67
CA ILE A 474 -6.86 5.57 23.87
C ILE A 474 -6.71 6.66 22.79
N GLY A 475 -7.74 7.49 22.58
CA GLY A 475 -7.73 8.56 21.59
C GLY A 475 -7.93 8.09 20.14
N GLU A 476 -7.91 9.03 19.19
CA GLU A 476 -8.05 8.74 17.76
C GLU A 476 -6.94 7.80 17.27
N ASN A 477 -7.31 6.65 16.69
CA ASN A 477 -6.37 5.64 16.20
C ASN A 477 -5.31 5.16 17.21
N GLY A 478 -5.61 5.26 18.51
CA GLY A 478 -4.73 4.83 19.59
C GLY A 478 -3.43 5.63 19.67
N VAL A 479 -3.49 6.95 19.50
CA VAL A 479 -2.30 7.85 19.56
C VAL A 479 -1.48 7.69 20.85
N LEU A 480 -2.10 7.28 21.95
CA LEU A 480 -1.41 7.03 23.23
C LEU A 480 -0.58 5.74 23.25
N LEU A 481 -0.68 4.90 22.21
CA LEU A 481 -0.11 3.56 22.18
C LEU A 481 1.02 3.44 21.16
N SER A 482 2.07 2.70 21.53
CA SER A 482 3.11 2.28 20.60
C SER A 482 2.57 1.28 19.56
N GLY A 483 3.31 1.04 18.48
CA GLY A 483 2.96 0.00 17.48
C GLY A 483 2.70 -1.36 18.11
N GLY A 484 3.59 -1.81 19.01
CA GLY A 484 3.47 -3.12 19.67
C GLY A 484 2.33 -3.19 20.68
N GLN A 485 1.98 -2.09 21.34
CA GLN A 485 0.81 -2.02 22.20
C GLN A 485 -0.49 -2.15 21.40
N ARG A 486 -0.58 -1.46 20.25
CA ARG A 486 -1.75 -1.57 19.36
C ARG A 486 -1.91 -3.00 18.84
N GLN A 487 -0.82 -3.66 18.48
CA GLN A 487 -0.82 -5.04 18.03
C GLN A 487 -1.30 -6.03 19.09
N ARG A 488 -0.84 -5.88 20.34
CA ARG A 488 -1.33 -6.71 21.47
C ARG A 488 -2.83 -6.50 21.74
N ILE A 489 -3.36 -5.29 21.56
CA ILE A 489 -4.82 -5.06 21.65
C ILE A 489 -5.56 -5.78 20.51
N ALA A 490 -5.02 -5.77 19.28
CA ALA A 490 -5.61 -6.53 18.17
C ALA A 490 -5.60 -8.05 18.42
N ILE A 491 -4.52 -8.57 19.01
CA ILE A 491 -4.42 -9.98 19.41
C ILE A 491 -5.43 -10.29 20.52
N ALA A 492 -5.54 -9.44 21.55
CA ALA A 492 -6.55 -9.59 22.60
C ALA A 492 -7.98 -9.60 22.02
N ARG A 493 -8.27 -8.74 21.03
CA ARG A 493 -9.55 -8.72 20.31
C ARG A 493 -9.83 -10.05 19.59
N ALA A 494 -8.82 -10.62 18.92
CA ALA A 494 -8.95 -11.90 18.23
C ALA A 494 -9.11 -13.08 19.20
N LEU A 495 -8.38 -13.06 20.32
CA LEU A 495 -8.49 -14.05 21.40
C LEU A 495 -9.88 -14.03 22.04
N LEU A 496 -10.38 -12.84 22.40
CA LEU A 496 -11.69 -12.70 23.04
C LEU A 496 -12.83 -13.21 22.15
N ARG A 497 -12.76 -12.92 20.84
CA ARG A 497 -13.80 -13.32 19.88
C ARG A 497 -13.83 -14.82 19.60
N ASP A 498 -12.76 -15.52 19.94
CA ASP A 498 -12.61 -16.96 19.74
C ASP A 498 -12.90 -17.44 18.30
N SER A 499 -12.44 -16.68 17.29
CA SER A 499 -12.67 -17.00 15.87
C SER A 499 -11.95 -18.29 15.44
N PRO A 500 -12.60 -19.21 14.70
CA PRO A 500 -12.00 -20.49 14.27
C PRO A 500 -10.95 -20.33 13.16
N ILE A 501 -11.07 -19.30 12.31
CA ILE A 501 -10.11 -18.99 11.25
C ILE A 501 -9.41 -17.68 11.61
N LEU A 502 -8.09 -17.68 11.53
CA LEU A 502 -7.24 -16.54 11.82
C LEU A 502 -6.49 -16.09 10.58
N VAL A 503 -6.47 -14.78 10.35
CA VAL A 503 -5.66 -14.14 9.32
C VAL A 503 -4.69 -13.20 10.01
N LEU A 504 -3.40 -13.52 9.92
CA LEU A 504 -2.32 -12.78 10.58
C LEU A 504 -1.47 -12.12 9.49
N ASP A 505 -1.67 -10.82 9.26
CA ASP A 505 -0.99 -10.07 8.21
C ASP A 505 0.20 -9.28 8.77
N GLU A 506 1.42 -9.79 8.55
CA GLU A 506 2.66 -9.18 9.02
C GLU A 506 2.64 -8.75 10.50
N ALA A 507 2.05 -9.60 11.35
CA ALA A 507 1.72 -9.29 12.75
C ALA A 507 2.92 -9.06 13.70
N THR A 508 4.14 -9.03 13.15
CA THR A 508 5.38 -8.73 13.87
C THR A 508 6.25 -7.70 13.15
N SER A 509 5.79 -7.12 12.04
CA SER A 509 6.56 -6.14 11.27
C SER A 509 6.58 -4.76 11.97
N ALA A 510 7.73 -4.09 11.98
CA ALA A 510 7.96 -2.75 12.55
C ALA A 510 7.95 -2.61 14.10
N LEU A 511 8.54 -3.56 14.82
CA LEU A 511 8.59 -3.55 16.28
C LEU A 511 9.99 -3.64 16.87
N ASP A 512 10.14 -3.04 18.04
CA ASP A 512 11.27 -3.17 18.96
C ASP A 512 11.37 -4.59 19.55
N THR A 513 12.60 -5.04 19.83
CA THR A 513 12.92 -6.41 20.24
C THR A 513 12.23 -6.84 21.55
N GLU A 514 11.92 -5.90 22.44
CA GLU A 514 11.24 -6.18 23.72
C GLU A 514 9.74 -6.44 23.51
N SER A 515 9.06 -5.57 22.75
CA SER A 515 7.65 -5.78 22.36
C SER A 515 7.45 -7.02 21.49
N GLU A 516 8.45 -7.40 20.70
CA GLU A 516 8.37 -8.55 19.79
C GLU A 516 8.18 -9.88 20.52
N ARG A 517 8.92 -10.15 21.61
CA ARG A 517 8.78 -11.42 22.35
C ARG A 517 7.39 -11.60 22.92
N ALA A 518 6.84 -10.55 23.52
CA ALA A 518 5.49 -10.56 24.07
C ALA A 518 4.43 -10.82 22.98
N ILE A 519 4.64 -10.25 21.79
CA ILE A 519 3.75 -10.44 20.65
C ILE A 519 3.87 -11.83 20.07
N GLN A 520 5.07 -12.40 19.96
CA GLN A 520 5.26 -13.79 19.55
C GLN A 520 4.55 -14.74 20.51
N SER A 521 4.76 -14.62 21.82
CA SER A 521 4.06 -15.44 22.81
C SER A 521 2.54 -15.31 22.71
N ALA A 522 2.04 -14.09 22.46
CA ALA A 522 0.60 -13.84 22.26
C ALA A 522 0.06 -14.47 20.95
N LEU A 523 0.86 -14.45 19.87
CA LEU A 523 0.52 -15.08 18.60
C LEU A 523 0.53 -16.61 18.70
N ASP A 524 1.53 -17.19 19.38
CA ASP A 524 1.62 -18.62 19.66
C ASP A 524 0.39 -19.10 20.43
N GLU A 525 -0.05 -18.34 21.44
CA GLU A 525 -1.26 -18.64 22.19
C GLU A 525 -2.52 -18.50 21.32
N LEU A 526 -2.57 -17.48 20.47
CA LEU A 526 -3.69 -17.25 19.55
C LEU A 526 -3.81 -18.36 18.50
N GLN A 527 -2.71 -18.89 17.97
CA GLN A 527 -2.70 -19.92 16.91
C GLN A 527 -3.09 -21.33 17.41
N LYS A 528 -3.01 -21.60 18.70
CA LYS A 528 -3.32 -22.94 19.26
C LYS A 528 -4.74 -23.40 18.90
N ASN A 529 -4.82 -24.59 18.30
CA ASN A 529 -6.06 -25.28 17.91
C ASN A 529 -6.97 -24.45 16.98
N ARG A 530 -6.39 -23.60 16.12
CA ARG A 530 -7.13 -22.78 15.17
C ARG A 530 -6.50 -22.81 13.80
N THR A 531 -7.34 -22.73 12.78
CA THR A 531 -6.89 -22.59 11.40
C THR A 531 -6.29 -21.21 11.22
N SER A 532 -5.02 -21.13 10.84
CA SER A 532 -4.30 -19.86 10.77
C SER A 532 -3.63 -19.67 9.41
N LEU A 533 -4.01 -18.61 8.70
CA LEU A 533 -3.28 -18.11 7.53
C LEU A 533 -2.36 -16.98 7.97
N VAL A 534 -1.06 -17.17 7.83
CA VAL A 534 -0.04 -16.22 8.27
C VAL A 534 0.69 -15.64 7.07
N ILE A 535 0.64 -14.34 6.87
CA ILE A 535 1.52 -13.64 5.94
C ILE A 535 2.82 -13.37 6.68
N ALA A 536 3.78 -14.25 6.48
CA ALA A 536 4.98 -14.29 7.29
C ALA A 536 6.14 -13.54 6.63
N HIS A 537 6.80 -12.71 7.43
CA HIS A 537 8.04 -12.00 7.06
C HIS A 537 9.20 -12.30 8.04
N ARG A 538 8.93 -12.94 9.17
CA ARG A 538 9.92 -13.34 10.18
C ARG A 538 10.09 -14.85 10.20
N LEU A 539 11.33 -15.29 10.41
CA LEU A 539 11.71 -16.70 10.39
C LEU A 539 10.95 -17.52 11.45
N SER A 540 10.78 -16.99 12.66
CA SER A 540 10.06 -17.66 13.76
C SER A 540 8.63 -18.07 13.38
N THR A 541 7.87 -17.16 12.77
CA THR A 541 6.51 -17.44 12.29
C THR A 541 6.46 -18.39 11.09
N ILE A 542 7.56 -18.53 10.34
CA ILE A 542 7.67 -19.45 9.20
C ILE A 542 8.02 -20.85 9.70
N GLU A 543 8.98 -20.96 10.63
CA GLU A 543 9.46 -22.23 11.18
C GLU A 543 8.39 -22.99 11.96
N GLN A 544 7.51 -22.26 12.65
CA GLN A 544 6.43 -22.84 13.46
C GLN A 544 5.19 -23.23 12.63
N ALA A 545 5.13 -22.86 11.34
CA ALA A 545 3.98 -23.17 10.50
C ALA A 545 3.97 -24.66 10.12
N ASP A 546 2.79 -25.28 10.12
CA ASP A 546 2.60 -26.67 9.69
C ASP A 546 2.88 -26.84 8.19
N GLU A 547 2.56 -25.81 7.39
CA GLU A 547 2.82 -25.78 5.96
C GLU A 547 3.30 -24.39 5.53
N ILE A 548 4.24 -24.34 4.59
CA ILE A 548 4.78 -23.10 4.05
C ILE A 548 4.48 -23.06 2.55
N VAL A 549 3.79 -22.00 2.13
CA VAL A 549 3.40 -21.79 0.74
C VAL A 549 4.12 -20.57 0.20
N VAL A 550 4.98 -20.81 -0.80
CA VAL A 550 5.74 -19.75 -1.46
C VAL A 550 4.91 -19.15 -2.59
N VAL A 551 4.42 -17.93 -2.37
CA VAL A 551 3.70 -17.15 -3.37
C VAL A 551 4.74 -16.39 -4.20
N GLU A 552 5.07 -16.92 -5.36
CA GLU A 552 5.96 -16.30 -6.33
C GLU A 552 5.22 -16.09 -7.66
N ASP A 553 5.50 -14.96 -8.30
CA ASP A 553 4.94 -14.65 -9.60
C ASP A 553 5.59 -15.58 -10.64
N ASP A 554 4.89 -16.66 -11.00
CA ASP A 554 5.35 -17.71 -11.90
C ASP A 554 5.75 -17.14 -13.28
N ALA A 555 5.18 -15.98 -13.64
CA ALA A 555 5.60 -15.21 -14.82
C ALA A 555 7.05 -14.72 -14.72
N ILE A 556 7.49 -14.24 -13.55
CA ILE A 556 8.84 -13.69 -13.35
C ILE A 556 9.88 -14.82 -13.33
N ARG A 557 9.62 -15.92 -12.61
CA ARG A 557 10.54 -17.07 -12.55
C ARG A 557 10.72 -17.73 -13.91
N ARG A 558 9.62 -18.04 -14.62
CA ARG A 558 9.68 -18.60 -15.99
C ARG A 558 10.27 -17.60 -16.97
N MET A 559 10.06 -16.30 -16.80
CA MET A 559 10.66 -15.28 -17.67
C MET A 559 12.18 -15.24 -17.50
N ILE A 560 12.72 -15.27 -16.28
CA ILE A 560 14.17 -15.28 -16.04
C ILE A 560 14.82 -16.55 -16.60
N GLU A 561 14.22 -17.72 -16.34
CA GLU A 561 14.72 -19.00 -16.87
C GLU A 561 14.65 -19.08 -18.40
N ARG A 562 13.57 -18.57 -19.01
CA ARG A 562 13.42 -18.51 -20.48
C ARG A 562 14.34 -17.49 -21.14
N ILE A 563 14.63 -16.36 -20.48
CA ILE A 563 15.62 -15.39 -20.95
C ILE A 563 17.03 -15.99 -20.90
N TRP A 564 17.38 -16.67 -19.81
CA TRP A 564 18.70 -17.27 -19.61
C TRP A 564 18.97 -18.46 -20.55
N SER A 565 17.96 -19.30 -20.78
CA SER A 565 18.03 -20.43 -21.71
C SER A 565 17.88 -20.07 -23.19
N GLY A 566 17.65 -18.79 -23.52
CA GLY A 566 17.44 -18.33 -24.90
C GLY A 566 16.08 -18.71 -25.50
N LYS A 567 15.16 -19.26 -24.70
CA LYS A 567 13.79 -19.66 -25.09
C LYS A 567 12.79 -18.48 -25.13
N SER A 568 13.26 -17.24 -24.98
CA SER A 568 12.43 -16.02 -25.03
C SER A 568 13.14 -14.90 -25.79
N PRO A 569 12.50 -14.23 -26.76
CA PRO A 569 13.12 -13.12 -27.50
C PRO A 569 13.46 -11.91 -26.61
N LEU A 570 13.02 -11.87 -25.35
CA LEU A 570 13.36 -10.81 -24.38
C LEU A 570 14.86 -10.71 -24.08
N TYR A 571 15.66 -11.76 -24.32
CA TYR A 571 17.13 -11.62 -24.20
C TYR A 571 17.69 -10.58 -25.19
N LEU A 572 16.97 -10.28 -26.30
CA LEU A 572 17.37 -9.26 -27.28
C LEU A 572 17.45 -7.85 -26.65
N LEU A 573 16.62 -7.55 -25.66
CA LEU A 573 16.67 -6.28 -24.92
C LEU A 573 17.93 -6.16 -24.05
N LEU A 574 18.51 -7.30 -23.64
CA LEU A 574 19.75 -7.34 -22.86
C LEU A 574 21.00 -7.32 -23.75
N LEU A 575 20.88 -7.44 -25.08
CA LEU A 575 22.01 -7.42 -26.02
C LEU A 575 22.86 -6.15 -25.94
N PRO A 576 22.30 -4.91 -25.86
CA PRO A 576 23.12 -3.70 -25.76
C PRO A 576 23.94 -3.68 -24.47
N LEU A 577 23.34 -4.12 -23.36
CA LEU A 577 24.01 -4.21 -22.07
C LEU A 577 25.11 -5.29 -22.09
N SER A 578 24.81 -6.44 -22.71
CA SER A 578 25.77 -7.53 -22.92
C SER A 578 26.96 -7.03 -23.75
N TRP A 579 26.73 -6.34 -24.87
CA TRP A 579 27.76 -5.74 -25.72
C TRP A 579 28.62 -4.72 -24.99
N LEU A 580 28.00 -3.79 -24.25
CA LEU A 580 28.72 -2.79 -23.46
C LEU A 580 29.62 -3.47 -22.42
N TYR A 581 29.09 -4.46 -21.71
CA TYR A 581 29.85 -5.19 -20.70
C TYR A 581 31.00 -5.99 -21.32
N GLY A 582 30.75 -6.61 -22.46
CA GLY A 582 31.76 -7.29 -23.26
C GLY A 582 32.88 -6.38 -23.75
N LEU A 583 32.54 -5.15 -24.17
CA LEU A 583 33.50 -4.12 -24.55
C LEU A 583 34.36 -3.74 -23.35
N VAL A 584 33.75 -3.46 -22.18
CA VAL A 584 34.49 -3.12 -20.95
C VAL A 584 35.42 -4.25 -20.52
N SER A 585 34.92 -5.49 -20.47
CA SER A 585 35.71 -6.68 -20.11
C SER A 585 36.87 -6.91 -21.10
N GLY A 586 36.59 -6.74 -22.40
CA GLY A 586 37.59 -6.81 -23.47
C GLY A 586 38.68 -5.74 -23.35
N VAL A 587 38.30 -4.49 -23.08
CA VAL A 587 39.24 -3.36 -22.88
C VAL A 587 40.12 -3.59 -21.64
N ILE A 588 39.54 -4.05 -20.53
CA ILE A 588 40.30 -4.38 -19.32
C ILE A 588 41.34 -5.45 -19.64
N ARG A 589 40.94 -6.55 -20.28
CA ARG A 589 41.87 -7.63 -20.67
C ARG A 589 42.96 -7.13 -21.62
N LEU A 590 42.58 -6.37 -22.64
CA LEU A 590 43.51 -5.82 -23.63
C LEU A 590 44.53 -4.87 -22.95
N SER A 591 44.09 -4.09 -21.97
CA SER A 591 44.96 -3.17 -21.23
C SER A 591 46.07 -3.89 -20.46
N TYR A 592 45.81 -5.07 -19.90
CA TYR A 592 46.85 -5.91 -19.28
C TYR A 592 47.74 -6.59 -20.33
N ARG A 593 47.18 -7.01 -21.47
CA ARG A 593 47.94 -7.69 -22.54
C ARG A 593 48.92 -6.76 -23.27
N ILE A 594 48.55 -5.49 -23.46
CA ILE A 594 49.40 -4.46 -24.09
C ILE A 594 50.32 -3.78 -23.06
N GLY A 595 50.20 -4.12 -21.77
CA GLY A 595 51.07 -3.58 -20.71
C GLY A 595 50.70 -2.18 -20.20
N LEU A 596 49.50 -1.66 -20.53
CA LEU A 596 48.98 -0.40 -19.99
C LEU A 596 48.66 -0.48 -18.49
N ARG A 597 48.43 -1.68 -17.97
CA ARG A 597 48.25 -1.94 -16.53
C ARG A 597 49.30 -2.91 -16.02
N ALA A 598 49.84 -2.62 -14.84
CA ALA A 598 50.88 -3.44 -14.22
C ALA A 598 50.35 -4.84 -13.87
N VAL A 599 51.09 -5.86 -14.31
CA VAL A 599 50.90 -7.26 -13.92
C VAL A 599 52.05 -7.63 -12.98
N TRP A 600 51.73 -8.18 -11.82
CA TRP A 600 52.73 -8.67 -10.88
C TRP A 600 52.95 -10.16 -11.09
N ARG A 601 54.22 -10.57 -11.26
CA ARG A 601 54.61 -11.97 -11.41
C ARG A 601 55.17 -12.51 -10.10
N ALA A 602 54.66 -13.66 -9.67
CA ALA A 602 55.18 -14.35 -8.51
C ALA A 602 56.52 -15.02 -8.84
N PRO A 603 57.44 -15.17 -7.86
CA PRO A 603 58.70 -15.89 -8.03
C PRO A 603 58.53 -17.41 -8.18
N VAL A 604 57.31 -17.93 -8.01
CA VAL A 604 56.94 -19.34 -8.14
C VAL A 604 55.77 -19.46 -9.12
N PRO A 605 55.63 -20.59 -9.84
CA PRO A 605 54.56 -20.78 -10.81
C PRO A 605 53.15 -20.63 -10.18
N VAL A 606 52.25 -19.99 -10.91
CA VAL A 606 50.86 -19.74 -10.49
C VAL A 606 49.89 -20.40 -11.47
N VAL A 607 49.06 -21.31 -10.98
CA VAL A 607 48.01 -22.00 -11.72
C VAL A 607 46.65 -21.47 -11.27
N VAL A 608 45.84 -20.98 -12.21
CA VAL A 608 44.51 -20.45 -11.91
C VAL A 608 43.45 -21.49 -12.25
N VAL A 609 42.65 -21.92 -11.26
CA VAL A 609 41.49 -22.78 -11.47
C VAL A 609 40.23 -21.94 -11.29
N GLY A 610 39.45 -21.72 -12.35
CA GLY A 610 38.23 -20.93 -12.27
C GLY A 610 37.05 -21.54 -13.01
N ASN A 611 35.93 -20.84 -13.03
CA ASN A 611 34.72 -21.25 -13.74
C ASN A 611 34.21 -20.15 -14.67
N LEU A 612 33.52 -20.55 -15.73
CA LEU A 612 32.90 -19.64 -16.71
C LEU A 612 31.39 -19.81 -16.82
N THR A 613 30.84 -20.82 -16.15
CA THR A 613 29.41 -21.13 -16.11
C THR A 613 28.86 -20.89 -14.70
N ALA A 614 27.59 -20.52 -14.59
CA ALA A 614 26.92 -20.33 -13.30
C ALA A 614 26.39 -21.66 -12.75
N GLY A 615 26.48 -21.85 -11.43
CA GLY A 615 26.10 -23.09 -10.75
C GLY A 615 27.30 -23.84 -10.17
N GLY A 616 27.04 -24.84 -9.33
CA GLY A 616 28.06 -25.64 -8.65
C GLY A 616 28.88 -26.52 -9.61
N ASN A 617 29.79 -25.91 -10.38
CA ASN A 617 30.56 -26.58 -11.44
C ASN A 617 31.60 -27.60 -10.91
N GLY A 618 31.81 -27.70 -9.59
CA GLY A 618 32.81 -28.60 -9.00
C GLY A 618 34.25 -28.06 -9.03
N LYS A 619 34.41 -26.73 -9.00
CA LYS A 619 35.72 -26.05 -8.92
C LYS A 619 36.53 -26.50 -7.69
N THR A 620 35.92 -26.50 -6.51
CA THR A 620 36.62 -26.83 -5.26
C THR A 620 37.13 -28.29 -5.24
N PRO A 621 36.35 -29.31 -5.65
CA PRO A 621 36.89 -30.67 -5.86
C PRO A 621 38.11 -30.74 -6.79
N VAL A 622 38.13 -29.97 -7.89
CA VAL A 622 39.28 -29.92 -8.81
C VAL A 622 40.52 -29.32 -8.13
N VAL A 623 40.35 -28.23 -7.37
CA VAL A 623 41.45 -27.61 -6.63
C VAL A 623 42.03 -28.59 -5.61
N ILE A 624 41.18 -29.27 -4.83
CA ILE A 624 41.60 -30.29 -3.86
C ILE A 624 42.35 -31.41 -4.56
N TRP A 625 41.81 -31.96 -5.65
CA TRP A 625 42.47 -33.00 -6.43
C TRP A 625 43.85 -32.59 -6.93
N LEU A 626 43.99 -31.38 -7.50
CA LEU A 626 45.29 -30.89 -7.98
C LEU A 626 46.32 -30.79 -6.86
N VAL A 627 45.92 -30.24 -5.71
CA VAL A 627 46.80 -30.10 -4.54
C VAL A 627 47.27 -31.48 -4.08
N GLU A 628 46.34 -32.42 -3.87
CA GLU A 628 46.68 -33.78 -3.41
C GLU A 628 47.58 -34.53 -4.40
N GLN A 629 47.31 -34.44 -5.70
CA GLN A 629 48.11 -35.11 -6.73
C GLN A 629 49.54 -34.57 -6.82
N LEU A 630 49.73 -33.27 -6.62
CA LEU A 630 51.05 -32.64 -6.61
C LEU A 630 51.80 -32.95 -5.30
N GLN A 631 51.12 -32.90 -4.15
CA GLN A 631 51.72 -33.28 -2.86
C GLN A 631 52.14 -34.76 -2.82
N ARG A 632 51.33 -35.69 -3.36
CA ARG A 632 51.68 -37.11 -3.51
C ARG A 632 52.94 -37.34 -4.36
N ARG A 633 53.30 -36.36 -5.20
CA ARG A 633 54.50 -36.35 -6.04
C ARG A 633 55.64 -35.51 -5.45
N GLY A 634 55.54 -35.14 -4.18
CA GLY A 634 56.59 -34.44 -3.43
C GLY A 634 56.66 -32.93 -3.63
N VAL A 635 55.66 -32.30 -4.25
CA VAL A 635 55.64 -30.86 -4.49
C VAL A 635 54.99 -30.12 -3.33
N ARG A 636 55.64 -29.06 -2.82
CA ARG A 636 55.04 -28.14 -1.85
C ARG A 636 54.08 -27.18 -2.55
N VAL A 637 52.79 -27.33 -2.32
CA VAL A 637 51.74 -26.53 -2.96
C VAL A 637 51.20 -25.50 -1.96
N GLY A 638 51.01 -24.26 -2.40
CA GLY A 638 50.25 -23.25 -1.68
C GLY A 638 48.93 -22.95 -2.39
N VAL A 639 47.87 -22.59 -1.64
CA VAL A 639 46.56 -22.24 -2.22
C VAL A 639 46.19 -20.80 -1.91
N VAL A 640 45.65 -20.10 -2.91
CA VAL A 640 45.15 -18.73 -2.75
C VAL A 640 43.68 -18.65 -3.12
N SER A 641 42.85 -18.12 -2.21
CA SER A 641 41.42 -17.86 -2.46
C SER A 641 41.04 -16.38 -2.24
N ARG A 642 39.84 -15.99 -2.66
CA ARG A 642 39.27 -14.64 -2.40
C ARG A 642 38.56 -14.59 -1.05
N GLY A 643 38.13 -15.74 -0.55
CA GLY A 643 37.32 -15.84 0.67
C GLY A 643 35.91 -15.30 0.48
N TYR A 644 35.24 -15.74 -0.57
CA TYR A 644 33.85 -15.35 -0.82
C TYR A 644 32.97 -15.74 0.38
N GLY A 645 32.16 -14.80 0.89
CA GLY A 645 31.36 -14.98 2.11
C GLY A 645 32.09 -14.69 3.43
N GLY A 646 33.43 -14.68 3.44
CA GLY A 646 34.23 -14.35 4.64
C GLY A 646 34.52 -12.86 4.80
N LYS A 647 34.64 -12.40 6.06
CA LYS A 647 35.08 -11.04 6.42
C LYS A 647 36.17 -11.10 7.48
N ALA A 648 37.42 -11.22 7.05
CA ALA A 648 38.58 -11.09 7.93
C ALA A 648 38.71 -9.66 8.48
N ALA A 649 39.20 -9.52 9.72
CA ALA A 649 39.49 -8.22 10.33
C ALA A 649 40.61 -7.46 9.60
N ALA A 650 41.57 -8.19 9.02
CA ALA A 650 42.63 -7.66 8.17
C ALA A 650 42.92 -8.65 7.03
N TYR A 651 43.28 -8.10 5.87
CA TYR A 651 43.77 -8.87 4.72
C TYR A 651 45.22 -8.45 4.42
N PRO A 652 46.07 -9.36 3.91
CA PRO A 652 45.81 -10.78 3.63
C PRO A 652 45.71 -11.65 4.90
N LEU A 653 44.84 -12.65 4.88
CA LEU A 653 44.64 -13.62 5.96
C LEU A 653 45.29 -14.96 5.58
N LEU A 654 46.23 -15.44 6.39
CA LEU A 654 46.75 -16.82 6.32
C LEU A 654 45.91 -17.70 7.23
N LEU A 655 45.45 -18.83 6.71
CA LEU A 655 44.61 -19.76 7.46
C LEU A 655 45.46 -20.55 8.46
N ASP A 656 44.92 -20.70 9.66
CA ASP A 656 45.39 -21.61 10.69
C ASP A 656 44.25 -22.53 11.17
N VAL A 657 44.54 -23.40 12.14
CA VAL A 657 43.57 -24.36 12.68
C VAL A 657 42.36 -23.70 13.37
N LYS A 658 42.50 -22.43 13.81
CA LYS A 658 41.45 -21.67 14.50
C LYS A 658 40.60 -20.83 13.55
N THR A 659 41.05 -20.65 12.31
CA THR A 659 40.41 -19.78 11.33
C THR A 659 39.02 -20.30 10.96
N THR A 660 38.02 -19.44 11.10
CA THR A 660 36.61 -19.79 10.89
C THR A 660 36.13 -19.50 9.46
N PRO A 661 35.07 -20.19 8.97
CA PRO A 661 34.44 -19.86 7.68
C PRO A 661 33.90 -18.43 7.61
N SER A 662 33.51 -17.84 8.74
CA SER A 662 33.10 -16.43 8.83
C SER A 662 34.24 -15.46 8.52
N GLU A 663 35.49 -15.84 8.80
CA GLU A 663 36.68 -14.99 8.56
C GLU A 663 37.22 -15.21 7.15
N ALA A 664 37.42 -16.46 6.75
CA ALA A 664 38.12 -16.83 5.52
C ALA A 664 37.20 -17.25 4.35
N GLY A 665 35.91 -17.49 4.59
CA GLY A 665 35.01 -18.17 3.66
C GLY A 665 35.03 -19.69 3.85
N ASP A 666 34.01 -20.37 3.33
CA ASP A 666 33.84 -21.82 3.48
C ASP A 666 34.79 -22.65 2.58
N GLU A 667 34.97 -22.26 1.32
CA GLU A 667 35.87 -22.95 0.38
C GLU A 667 37.35 -22.96 0.82
N PRO A 668 37.95 -21.85 1.30
CA PRO A 668 39.36 -21.84 1.70
C PRO A 668 39.62 -22.68 2.95
N VAL A 669 38.69 -22.65 3.91
CA VAL A 669 38.79 -23.47 5.12
C VAL A 669 38.64 -24.95 4.78
N LEU A 670 37.73 -25.30 3.86
CA LEU A 670 37.61 -26.66 3.35
C LEU A 670 38.92 -27.14 2.71
N ILE A 671 39.52 -26.36 1.81
CA ILE A 671 40.76 -26.74 1.13
C ILE A 671 41.92 -26.93 2.13
N PHE A 672 42.04 -26.01 3.10
CA PHE A 672 43.05 -26.09 4.16
C PHE A 672 42.89 -27.38 4.98
N GLN A 673 41.67 -27.65 5.46
CA GLN A 673 41.39 -28.83 6.29
C GLN A 673 41.55 -30.15 5.53
N ARG A 674 41.22 -30.18 4.24
CA ARG A 674 41.26 -31.41 3.43
C ARG A 674 42.68 -31.77 2.98
N THR A 675 43.45 -30.78 2.56
CA THR A 675 44.76 -31.02 1.91
C THR A 675 45.95 -30.75 2.81
N GLY A 676 45.76 -30.01 3.91
CA GLY A 676 46.84 -29.54 4.78
C GLY A 676 47.79 -28.55 4.10
N ALA A 677 47.51 -28.12 2.87
CA ALA A 677 48.31 -27.11 2.18
C ALA A 677 48.09 -25.73 2.81
N PRO A 678 49.13 -24.88 2.89
CA PRO A 678 48.96 -23.51 3.38
C PRO A 678 48.04 -22.71 2.45
N VAL A 679 47.06 -22.03 3.04
CA VAL A 679 46.03 -21.27 2.32
C VAL A 679 46.05 -19.79 2.73
N ALA A 680 46.06 -18.89 1.75
CA ALA A 680 45.94 -17.45 1.98
C ALA A 680 44.71 -16.85 1.27
N VAL A 681 44.07 -15.88 1.94
CA VAL A 681 42.84 -15.24 1.49
C VAL A 681 43.04 -13.72 1.41
N ALA A 682 42.70 -13.11 0.26
CA ALA A 682 42.61 -11.66 0.13
C ALA A 682 41.72 -11.24 -1.05
N PRO A 683 41.06 -10.06 -0.99
CA PRO A 683 40.31 -9.50 -2.13
C PRO A 683 41.19 -9.33 -3.39
N LYS A 684 42.46 -8.95 -3.21
CA LYS A 684 43.46 -8.89 -4.28
C LYS A 684 44.36 -10.11 -4.22
N ARG A 685 44.29 -10.96 -5.27
CA ARG A 685 45.02 -12.23 -5.31
C ARG A 685 46.54 -12.08 -5.18
N SER A 686 47.12 -11.03 -5.76
CA SER A 686 48.55 -10.76 -5.64
C SER A 686 49.01 -10.50 -4.20
N GLU A 687 48.16 -9.94 -3.34
CA GLU A 687 48.50 -9.69 -1.93
C GLU A 687 48.47 -11.00 -1.12
N ALA A 688 47.49 -11.87 -1.38
CA ALA A 688 47.45 -13.21 -0.79
C ALA A 688 48.65 -14.07 -1.22
N VAL A 689 49.03 -14.02 -2.51
CA VAL A 689 50.21 -14.73 -3.00
C VAL A 689 51.49 -14.24 -2.29
N LYS A 690 51.66 -12.93 -2.13
CA LYS A 690 52.82 -12.37 -1.42
C LYS A 690 52.89 -12.82 0.04
N ALA A 691 51.75 -12.80 0.74
CA ALA A 691 51.68 -13.27 2.12
C ALA A 691 52.00 -14.77 2.24
N LEU A 692 51.49 -15.57 1.31
CA LEU A 692 51.73 -17.02 1.28
C LEU A 692 53.21 -17.34 1.07
N ILE A 693 53.90 -16.63 0.17
CA ILE A 693 55.34 -16.80 -0.09
C ILE A 693 56.19 -16.27 1.07
N ALA A 694 55.73 -15.24 1.78
CA ALA A 694 56.44 -14.70 2.92
C ALA A 694 56.36 -15.61 4.16
N ALA A 695 55.22 -16.28 4.35
CA ALA A 695 54.99 -17.17 5.48
C ALA A 695 55.52 -18.59 5.22
N GLU A 696 55.35 -19.08 4.00
CA GLU A 696 55.67 -20.45 3.59
C GLU A 696 56.49 -20.42 2.30
N ALA A 697 57.23 -21.49 2.00
CA ALA A 697 57.99 -21.62 0.75
C ALA A 697 57.33 -22.62 -0.22
N PRO A 698 56.15 -22.29 -0.81
CA PRO A 698 55.52 -23.16 -1.80
C PRO A 698 56.36 -23.18 -3.08
N GLN A 699 56.42 -24.33 -3.74
CA GLN A 699 57.04 -24.50 -5.04
C GLN A 699 56.09 -24.18 -6.20
N ILE A 700 54.78 -24.23 -5.94
CA ILE A 700 53.73 -23.88 -6.89
C ILE A 700 52.52 -23.35 -6.13
N ILE A 701 51.80 -22.41 -6.73
CA ILE A 701 50.60 -21.81 -6.14
C ILE A 701 49.38 -22.12 -7.01
N ILE A 702 48.34 -22.66 -6.39
CA ILE A 702 47.04 -22.88 -7.03
C ILE A 702 46.07 -21.81 -6.54
N THR A 703 45.51 -21.04 -7.48
CA THR A 703 44.49 -20.05 -7.14
C THR A 703 43.10 -20.66 -7.33
N ASP A 704 42.35 -20.74 -6.24
CA ASP A 704 40.94 -21.07 -6.27
C ASP A 704 40.14 -19.84 -6.72
N ASP A 705 39.69 -19.88 -7.96
CA ASP A 705 39.15 -18.77 -8.74
C ASP A 705 40.17 -17.63 -9.00
N GLY A 706 39.96 -16.82 -10.04
CA GLY A 706 40.94 -15.81 -10.44
C GLY A 706 40.99 -15.47 -11.93
N LEU A 707 40.19 -16.10 -12.79
CA LEU A 707 40.26 -15.92 -14.25
C LEU A 707 40.16 -14.44 -14.68
N GLN A 708 39.38 -13.65 -13.94
CA GLN A 708 39.15 -12.22 -14.17
C GLN A 708 40.18 -11.29 -13.49
N HIS A 709 41.10 -11.80 -12.68
CA HIS A 709 42.10 -11.03 -11.94
C HIS A 709 43.43 -10.95 -12.70
N TYR A 710 43.44 -10.20 -13.80
CA TYR A 710 44.61 -10.06 -14.69
C TYR A 710 45.83 -9.36 -14.07
N ALA A 711 45.71 -8.79 -12.87
CA ALA A 711 46.81 -8.15 -12.16
C ALA A 711 47.85 -9.14 -11.60
N LEU A 712 47.50 -10.42 -11.47
CA LEU A 712 48.40 -11.50 -11.09
C LEU A 712 48.78 -12.28 -12.36
N ALA A 713 50.08 -12.35 -12.65
CA ALA A 713 50.57 -13.22 -13.72
C ALA A 713 50.29 -14.68 -13.37
N ARG A 714 49.94 -15.46 -14.37
CA ARG A 714 49.58 -16.88 -14.27
C ARG A 714 50.31 -17.64 -15.36
N ASP A 715 50.82 -18.82 -15.01
CA ASP A 715 51.55 -19.69 -15.92
C ASP A 715 50.63 -20.72 -16.59
N LYS A 716 49.53 -21.11 -15.91
CA LYS A 716 48.50 -22.00 -16.44
C LYS A 716 47.09 -21.59 -16.02
N GLU A 717 46.11 -21.81 -16.90
CA GLU A 717 44.68 -21.61 -16.63
C GLU A 717 43.87 -22.88 -16.86
N ILE A 718 43.11 -23.28 -15.83
CA ILE A 718 42.20 -24.42 -15.85
C ILE A 718 40.79 -23.90 -15.63
N VAL A 719 39.86 -24.27 -16.52
CA VAL A 719 38.45 -23.88 -16.41
C VAL A 719 37.58 -25.09 -16.11
N VAL A 720 36.71 -24.96 -15.12
CA VAL A 720 35.70 -25.96 -14.79
C VAL A 720 34.32 -25.49 -15.27
N ILE A 721 33.63 -26.33 -16.05
CA ILE A 721 32.28 -26.06 -16.57
C ILE A 721 31.29 -27.19 -16.25
N ASP A 722 30.02 -26.84 -16.12
CA ASP A 722 28.90 -27.79 -16.06
C ASP A 722 28.58 -28.26 -17.50
N GLY A 723 28.71 -29.56 -17.77
CA GLY A 723 28.50 -30.10 -19.13
C GLY A 723 27.03 -30.28 -19.52
N ALA A 724 26.08 -30.23 -18.58
CA ALA A 724 24.65 -30.24 -18.87
C ALA A 724 24.12 -28.84 -19.20
N ARG A 725 24.52 -27.82 -18.42
CA ARG A 725 24.06 -26.42 -18.59
C ARG A 725 24.90 -25.61 -19.56
N ARG A 726 26.20 -25.92 -19.66
CA ARG A 726 27.22 -25.13 -20.39
C ARG A 726 26.98 -23.62 -20.21
N PHE A 727 26.96 -22.85 -21.30
CA PHE A 727 26.86 -21.38 -21.27
C PHE A 727 25.42 -20.85 -21.46
N GLY A 728 24.38 -21.69 -21.37
CA GLY A 728 23.01 -21.30 -21.66
C GLY A 728 22.89 -20.67 -23.07
N ASN A 729 22.42 -19.42 -23.14
CA ASN A 729 22.32 -18.65 -24.39
C ASN A 729 23.64 -18.08 -24.93
N GLY A 730 24.77 -18.22 -24.23
CA GLY A 730 26.11 -17.82 -24.70
C GLY A 730 26.47 -16.33 -24.58
N TRP A 731 25.61 -15.50 -23.97
CA TRP A 731 25.78 -14.04 -23.86
C TRP A 731 26.28 -13.57 -22.47
N TRP A 732 26.90 -12.39 -22.41
CA TRP A 732 27.42 -11.81 -21.17
C TRP A 732 26.31 -11.32 -20.25
N LEU A 733 26.46 -11.57 -18.94
CA LEU A 733 25.64 -10.98 -17.89
C LEU A 733 26.53 -10.37 -16.80
N PRO A 734 26.11 -9.28 -16.13
CA PRO A 734 26.90 -8.58 -15.11
C PRO A 734 26.98 -9.33 -13.76
N ALA A 735 26.97 -10.67 -13.76
CA ALA A 735 26.95 -11.50 -12.57
C ALA A 735 28.01 -12.62 -12.63
N GLY A 736 28.96 -12.60 -11.69
CA GLY A 736 29.89 -13.70 -11.41
C GLY A 736 30.71 -14.22 -12.62
N PRO A 737 30.72 -15.54 -12.87
CA PRO A 737 31.54 -16.18 -13.91
C PRO A 737 31.07 -15.88 -15.34
N MET A 738 29.86 -15.36 -15.54
CA MET A 738 29.24 -15.09 -16.86
C MET A 738 29.75 -13.81 -17.57
N ARG A 739 30.90 -13.29 -17.13
CA ARG A 739 31.53 -12.07 -17.67
C ARG A 739 32.43 -12.33 -18.86
N GLU A 740 32.64 -13.59 -19.22
CA GLU A 740 33.44 -14.02 -20.38
C GLU A 740 32.61 -14.90 -21.32
N ARG A 741 32.93 -14.91 -22.62
CA ARG A 741 32.21 -15.70 -23.64
C ARG A 741 32.63 -17.17 -23.60
N ALA A 742 31.80 -18.06 -24.15
CA ALA A 742 32.15 -19.47 -24.40
C ALA A 742 33.47 -19.62 -25.21
N GLY A 743 33.77 -18.68 -26.11
CA GLY A 743 35.04 -18.66 -26.86
C GLY A 743 36.30 -18.56 -25.99
N ARG A 744 36.18 -18.17 -24.72
CA ARG A 744 37.30 -18.17 -23.76
C ARG A 744 37.89 -19.56 -23.55
N LEU A 745 37.07 -20.61 -23.65
CA LEU A 745 37.52 -22.00 -23.51
C LEU A 745 38.66 -22.36 -24.48
N ARG A 746 38.79 -21.67 -25.62
CA ARG A 746 39.87 -21.90 -26.59
C ARG A 746 41.23 -21.32 -26.18
N SER A 747 41.28 -20.54 -25.11
CA SER A 747 42.46 -19.77 -24.70
C SER A 747 42.96 -20.15 -23.31
N VAL A 748 42.41 -21.20 -22.73
CA VAL A 748 42.85 -21.77 -21.44
C VAL A 748 43.58 -23.08 -21.72
N ASP A 749 44.46 -23.48 -20.80
CA ASP A 749 45.32 -24.65 -20.99
C ASP A 749 44.57 -25.98 -20.82
N ALA A 750 43.54 -26.00 -19.96
CA ALA A 750 42.68 -27.17 -19.80
C ALA A 750 41.24 -26.79 -19.48
N VAL A 751 40.30 -27.60 -19.99
CA VAL A 751 38.87 -27.50 -19.70
C VAL A 751 38.44 -28.80 -19.02
N ILE A 752 37.90 -28.68 -17.82
CA ILE A 752 37.36 -29.79 -17.04
C ILE A 752 35.83 -29.69 -17.05
N VAL A 753 35.17 -30.77 -17.44
CA VAL A 753 33.71 -30.83 -17.59
C VAL A 753 33.12 -31.71 -16.51
N ASN A 754 32.15 -31.16 -15.79
CA ASN A 754 31.53 -31.84 -14.67
C ASN A 754 30.07 -32.22 -14.97
N GLY A 755 29.84 -33.52 -15.22
CA GLY A 755 28.55 -34.03 -15.72
C GLY A 755 28.30 -33.70 -17.19
N GLY A 756 27.43 -34.45 -17.87
CA GLY A 756 27.19 -34.33 -19.32
C GLY A 756 28.29 -34.99 -20.19
N GLU A 757 28.16 -34.89 -21.51
CA GLU A 757 29.15 -35.45 -22.46
C GLU A 757 30.28 -34.44 -22.75
N PRO A 758 31.56 -34.83 -22.55
CA PRO A 758 32.72 -33.99 -22.85
C PRO A 758 32.87 -33.79 -24.36
N GLN A 759 33.25 -32.58 -24.80
CA GLN A 759 33.66 -32.32 -26.18
C GLN A 759 35.13 -32.73 -26.41
N ALA A 760 35.54 -32.79 -27.68
CA ALA A 760 36.92 -33.10 -28.06
C ALA A 760 37.92 -32.14 -27.40
N GLY A 761 38.87 -32.68 -26.64
CA GLY A 761 39.88 -31.91 -25.90
C GLY A 761 39.49 -31.51 -24.47
N GLU A 762 38.28 -31.84 -24.02
CA GLU A 762 37.84 -31.60 -22.64
C GLU A 762 38.10 -32.81 -21.73
N ILE A 763 38.49 -32.55 -20.48
CA ILE A 763 38.73 -33.57 -19.45
C ILE A 763 37.42 -33.85 -18.72
N ALA A 764 36.92 -35.08 -18.80
CA ALA A 764 35.73 -35.48 -18.05
C ALA A 764 36.04 -35.65 -16.56
N MET A 765 35.25 -35.01 -15.70
CA MET A 765 35.28 -35.20 -14.26
C MET A 765 34.08 -36.02 -13.80
N ARG A 766 34.36 -37.06 -13.02
CA ARG A 766 33.35 -37.79 -12.26
C ARG A 766 33.57 -37.50 -10.78
N LEU A 767 32.48 -37.20 -10.09
CA LEU A 767 32.49 -36.98 -8.65
C LEU A 767 32.18 -38.32 -7.99
N LYS A 768 33.13 -38.88 -7.25
CA LYS A 768 32.96 -40.14 -6.54
C LYS A 768 32.75 -39.88 -5.06
N PRO A 769 31.63 -40.33 -4.48
CA PRO A 769 31.41 -40.23 -3.04
C PRO A 769 32.35 -41.17 -2.28
N GLY A 770 32.95 -40.67 -1.20
CA GLY A 770 33.74 -41.46 -0.27
C GLY A 770 32.87 -42.15 0.80
N LEU A 771 33.49 -42.55 1.90
CA LEU A 771 32.77 -42.94 3.12
C LEU A 771 32.25 -41.68 3.82
N ALA A 772 31.03 -41.74 4.37
CA ALA A 772 30.51 -40.67 5.22
C ALA A 772 31.36 -40.58 6.48
N ILE A 773 31.67 -39.36 6.90
CA ILE A 773 32.53 -39.09 8.05
C ILE A 773 31.73 -38.36 9.12
N ASN A 774 31.79 -38.85 10.36
CA ASN A 774 31.16 -38.19 11.49
C ASN A 774 31.85 -36.86 11.77
N LEU A 775 31.07 -35.80 11.95
CA LEU A 775 31.60 -34.45 12.08
C LEU A 775 32.42 -34.25 13.36
N LEU A 776 32.11 -34.99 14.43
CA LEU A 776 32.81 -34.92 15.72
C LEU A 776 33.86 -36.03 15.89
N SER A 777 33.46 -37.29 15.75
CA SER A 777 34.31 -38.43 16.08
C SER A 777 35.32 -38.78 14.98
N GLY A 778 35.09 -38.29 13.75
CA GLY A 778 35.88 -38.67 12.58
C GLY A 778 35.67 -40.13 12.13
N GLU A 779 34.71 -40.85 12.73
CA GLU A 779 34.33 -42.20 12.34
C GLU A 779 33.89 -42.23 10.87
N ARG A 780 34.26 -43.29 10.14
CA ARG A 780 33.95 -43.45 8.71
C ARG A 780 33.02 -44.63 8.49
N ARG A 781 31.90 -44.42 7.81
CA ARG A 781 30.93 -45.48 7.48
C ARG A 781 30.45 -45.39 6.03
N PRO A 782 30.14 -46.51 5.37
CA PRO A 782 29.36 -46.53 4.14
C PRO A 782 28.06 -45.76 4.33
N VAL A 783 27.64 -45.01 3.29
CA VAL A 783 26.39 -44.25 3.35
C VAL A 783 25.22 -45.20 3.61
N THR A 784 25.22 -46.39 2.99
CA THR A 784 24.20 -47.45 3.11
C THR A 784 23.91 -47.92 4.54
N ASP A 785 24.79 -47.64 5.50
CA ASP A 785 24.61 -48.06 6.89
C ASP A 785 23.66 -47.14 7.67
N PHE A 786 23.27 -45.99 7.09
CA PHE A 786 22.35 -45.05 7.72
C PHE A 786 20.90 -45.28 7.30
N THR A 787 20.02 -45.32 8.30
CA THR A 787 18.56 -45.25 8.15
C THR A 787 18.07 -43.91 8.67
N ASP A 788 16.96 -43.39 8.14
CA ASP A 788 16.35 -42.10 8.56
C ASP A 788 17.29 -40.88 8.35
N VAL A 789 17.76 -40.74 7.11
CA VAL A 789 18.71 -39.69 6.70
C VAL A 789 17.99 -38.42 6.27
N VAL A 790 18.37 -37.29 6.87
CA VAL A 790 18.07 -35.95 6.38
C VAL A 790 19.26 -35.42 5.59
N ALA A 791 19.08 -35.22 4.29
CA ALA A 791 20.13 -34.75 3.41
C ALA A 791 20.11 -33.22 3.28
N MET A 792 21.25 -32.57 3.40
CA MET A 792 21.38 -31.12 3.37
C MET A 792 22.48 -30.68 2.40
N ALA A 793 22.18 -29.67 1.58
CA ALA A 793 23.17 -29.14 0.62
C ALA A 793 23.01 -27.62 0.39
N GLY A 794 24.04 -26.86 0.78
CA GLY A 794 24.25 -25.43 0.53
C GLY A 794 25.34 -25.17 -0.52
N ILE A 795 25.21 -25.82 -1.67
CA ILE A 795 26.12 -25.69 -2.83
C ILE A 795 25.40 -25.03 -4.00
N GLY A 796 26.14 -24.53 -5.00
CA GLY A 796 25.54 -23.88 -6.18
C GLY A 796 24.59 -24.73 -7.04
N HIS A 797 24.48 -26.04 -6.78
CA HIS A 797 23.43 -26.89 -7.36
C HIS A 797 23.05 -28.04 -6.40
N PRO A 798 22.20 -27.80 -5.38
CA PRO A 798 21.86 -28.79 -4.35
C PRO A 798 21.27 -30.11 -4.85
N PRO A 799 20.40 -30.14 -5.89
CA PRO A 799 19.83 -31.38 -6.42
C PRO A 799 20.88 -32.43 -6.77
N ARG A 800 22.06 -32.00 -7.20
CA ARG A 800 23.17 -32.88 -7.55
C ARG A 800 23.63 -33.74 -6.39
N PHE A 801 23.72 -33.17 -5.18
CA PHE A 801 24.11 -33.92 -4.00
C PHE A 801 23.05 -34.98 -3.64
N PHE A 802 21.77 -34.63 -3.74
CA PHE A 802 20.68 -35.56 -3.47
C PHE A 802 20.68 -36.72 -4.48
N THR A 803 20.90 -36.45 -5.77
CA THR A 803 21.07 -37.51 -6.78
C THR A 803 22.30 -38.38 -6.50
N THR A 804 23.41 -37.82 -6.00
CA THR A 804 24.58 -38.62 -5.58
C THR A 804 24.21 -39.58 -4.43
N LEU A 805 23.39 -39.14 -3.47
CA LEU A 805 22.92 -40.02 -2.39
C LEU A 805 22.01 -41.14 -2.89
N GLU A 806 21.10 -40.82 -3.81
CA GLU A 806 20.23 -41.81 -4.47
C GLU A 806 21.06 -42.86 -5.23
N GLN A 807 22.10 -42.43 -5.95
CA GLN A 807 23.04 -43.33 -6.64
C GLN A 807 23.84 -44.22 -5.69
N CYS A 808 24.08 -43.77 -4.45
CA CYS A 808 24.69 -44.57 -3.38
C CYS A 808 23.71 -45.56 -2.72
N GLY A 809 22.45 -45.60 -3.15
CA GLY A 809 21.44 -46.51 -2.62
C GLY A 809 20.69 -46.00 -1.40
N ILE A 810 20.72 -44.69 -1.12
CA ILE A 810 19.91 -44.07 -0.05
C ILE A 810 18.95 -43.03 -0.61
N THR A 811 17.69 -43.15 -0.19
CA THR A 811 16.68 -42.12 -0.42
C THR A 811 16.48 -41.35 0.89
N PRO A 812 16.92 -40.09 0.98
CA PRO A 812 16.74 -39.28 2.18
C PRO A 812 15.26 -39.11 2.51
N VAL A 813 14.91 -39.12 3.79
CA VAL A 813 13.56 -38.87 4.29
C VAL A 813 13.15 -37.41 4.06
N LYS A 814 14.14 -36.52 4.08
CA LYS A 814 13.97 -35.09 3.83
C LYS A 814 15.22 -34.55 3.11
N THR A 815 15.02 -33.75 2.08
CA THR A 815 16.09 -33.02 1.38
C THR A 815 15.97 -31.53 1.63
N VAL A 816 17.03 -30.92 2.17
CA VAL A 816 17.08 -29.49 2.49
C VAL A 816 18.09 -28.81 1.56
N ALA A 817 17.57 -28.08 0.57
CA ALA A 817 18.36 -27.25 -0.32
C ALA A 817 18.56 -25.86 0.30
N LEU A 818 19.81 -25.49 0.56
CA LEU A 818 20.18 -24.16 1.05
C LEU A 818 20.78 -23.30 -0.06
N ALA A 819 20.78 -21.98 0.14
CA ALA A 819 21.49 -21.07 -0.76
C ALA A 819 23.01 -21.29 -0.70
N ASP A 820 23.70 -21.11 -1.82
CA ASP A 820 25.16 -21.22 -1.88
C ASP A 820 25.80 -20.17 -0.97
N HIS A 821 26.75 -20.59 -0.13
CA HIS A 821 27.37 -19.78 0.93
C HIS A 821 26.42 -19.24 2.02
N GLN A 822 25.22 -19.81 2.18
CA GLN A 822 24.36 -19.49 3.33
C GLN A 822 25.11 -19.79 4.64
N ALA A 823 25.08 -18.83 5.57
CA ALA A 823 25.57 -19.02 6.93
C ALA A 823 24.61 -19.96 7.67
N ILE A 824 25.17 -20.92 8.41
CA ILE A 824 24.41 -21.94 9.16
C ILE A 824 24.74 -21.74 10.63
N THR A 825 23.70 -21.64 11.46
CA THR A 825 23.80 -21.62 12.92
C THR A 825 23.37 -22.96 13.51
N GLU A 826 23.73 -23.22 14.77
CA GLU A 826 23.29 -24.43 15.47
C GLU A 826 21.77 -24.58 15.47
N ARG A 827 21.04 -23.47 15.62
CA ARG A 827 19.57 -23.46 15.58
C ARG A 827 19.02 -23.90 14.23
N ASP A 828 19.65 -23.49 13.13
CA ASP A 828 19.26 -23.91 11.78
C ASP A 828 19.46 -25.42 11.58
N MET A 829 20.50 -26.01 12.18
CA MET A 829 20.71 -27.46 12.10
C MET A 829 19.69 -28.26 12.91
N LEU A 830 19.26 -27.72 14.06
CA LEU A 830 18.24 -28.32 14.92
C LEU A 830 16.83 -28.26 14.33
N THR A 831 16.55 -27.34 13.39
CA THR A 831 15.29 -27.31 12.63
C THR A 831 15.32 -28.22 11.40
N ILE A 832 16.52 -28.54 10.90
CA ILE A 832 16.70 -29.40 9.74
C ILE A 832 16.34 -30.85 10.06
N ALA A 833 16.80 -31.38 11.19
CA ALA A 833 16.58 -32.77 11.62
C ALA A 833 16.43 -32.89 13.14
N THR A 834 15.73 -33.94 13.58
CA THR A 834 15.61 -34.26 15.02
C THR A 834 16.91 -34.83 15.58
N ALA A 835 17.04 -34.86 16.91
CA ALA A 835 18.24 -35.39 17.58
C ALA A 835 18.51 -36.88 17.27
N GLU A 836 17.49 -37.65 16.89
CA GLU A 836 17.59 -39.07 16.55
C GLU A 836 17.94 -39.32 15.07
N GLN A 837 17.68 -38.34 14.19
CA GLN A 837 17.90 -38.45 12.75
C GLN A 837 19.37 -38.25 12.36
N VAL A 838 19.81 -38.97 11.33
CA VAL A 838 21.14 -38.80 10.75
C VAL A 838 21.12 -37.63 9.80
N VAL A 839 21.87 -36.57 10.10
CA VAL A 839 22.06 -35.46 9.16
C VAL A 839 23.25 -35.77 8.28
N LEU A 840 23.01 -35.89 6.97
CA LEU A 840 24.06 -36.09 5.98
C LEU A 840 24.19 -34.84 5.11
N MET A 841 25.28 -34.10 5.31
CA MET A 841 25.54 -32.83 4.64
C MET A 841 26.70 -32.91 3.64
N THR A 842 26.82 -31.90 2.79
CA THR A 842 28.01 -31.76 1.94
C THR A 842 29.25 -31.44 2.79
N GLU A 843 30.43 -31.80 2.31
CA GLU A 843 31.70 -31.47 2.99
C GLU A 843 31.86 -29.94 3.19
N LYS A 844 31.37 -29.13 2.24
CA LYS A 844 31.36 -27.66 2.33
C LYS A 844 30.50 -27.15 3.49
N ASP A 845 29.34 -27.77 3.72
CA ASP A 845 28.45 -27.38 4.82
C ASP A 845 28.96 -27.88 6.18
N ALA A 846 29.62 -29.05 6.22
CA ALA A 846 30.26 -29.54 7.44
C ALA A 846 31.30 -28.58 8.03
N VAL A 847 32.06 -27.86 7.18
CA VAL A 847 33.01 -26.86 7.66
C VAL A 847 32.29 -25.73 8.43
N LYS A 848 31.09 -25.34 7.99
CA LYS A 848 30.28 -24.30 8.64
C LYS A 848 29.70 -24.79 9.96
N CYS A 849 29.29 -26.06 10.02
CA CYS A 849 28.64 -26.65 11.20
C CYS A 849 29.63 -27.07 12.30
N ARG A 850 30.92 -27.23 11.98
CA ARG A 850 31.91 -27.82 12.90
C ARG A 850 32.05 -27.03 14.22
N SER A 851 31.95 -25.70 14.19
CA SER A 851 32.15 -24.85 15.38
C SER A 851 31.07 -25.02 16.46
N PHE A 852 29.92 -25.61 16.11
CA PHE A 852 28.79 -25.84 17.02
C PHE A 852 28.25 -27.28 16.92
N ALA A 853 29.06 -28.20 16.38
CA ALA A 853 28.69 -29.61 16.29
C ALA A 853 28.76 -30.33 17.66
N GLU A 854 29.38 -29.71 18.68
CA GLU A 854 29.56 -30.30 20.01
C GLU A 854 28.23 -30.75 20.62
N GLY A 855 28.12 -32.04 20.94
CA GLY A 855 26.88 -32.65 21.45
C GLY A 855 26.06 -33.41 20.41
N HIS A 856 26.31 -33.22 19.11
CA HIS A 856 25.51 -33.81 18.01
C HIS A 856 26.21 -35.00 17.35
N LYS A 857 26.04 -36.20 17.92
CA LYS A 857 26.69 -37.44 17.43
C LYS A 857 26.17 -37.93 16.08
N ASN A 858 25.02 -37.44 15.63
CA ASN A 858 24.33 -37.92 14.42
C ASN A 858 24.58 -37.05 13.19
N TRP A 859 25.56 -36.14 13.22
CA TRP A 859 25.92 -35.29 12.09
C TRP A 859 27.10 -35.87 11.31
N TRP A 860 26.85 -36.13 10.04
CA TRP A 860 27.78 -36.75 9.12
C TRP A 860 27.90 -35.88 7.87
N TYR A 861 29.05 -35.98 7.21
CA TYR A 861 29.22 -35.38 5.90
C TYR A 861 29.77 -36.39 4.92
N LEU A 862 29.40 -36.22 3.65
CA LEU A 862 29.88 -37.06 2.58
C LEU A 862 30.96 -36.31 1.78
N PRO A 863 32.25 -36.67 1.95
CA PRO A 863 33.29 -36.16 1.09
C PRO A 863 33.10 -36.67 -0.33
N VAL A 864 33.42 -35.82 -1.31
CA VAL A 864 33.28 -36.14 -2.73
C VAL A 864 34.60 -35.84 -3.42
N ASP A 865 35.25 -36.89 -3.92
CA ASP A 865 36.52 -36.79 -4.61
C ASP A 865 36.29 -36.62 -6.11
N ALA A 866 37.13 -35.81 -6.75
CA ALA A 866 37.15 -35.69 -8.21
C ALA A 866 38.01 -36.81 -8.82
N GLU A 867 37.40 -37.65 -9.66
CA GLU A 867 38.10 -38.60 -10.52
C GLU A 867 38.17 -38.04 -11.96
N LEU A 868 39.40 -37.93 -12.46
CA LEU A 868 39.74 -37.39 -13.78
C LEU A 868 40.51 -38.47 -14.55
N ASP A 869 39.83 -39.57 -14.89
CA ASP A 869 40.43 -40.72 -15.57
C ASP A 869 40.53 -40.48 -17.08
N SER A 870 41.48 -39.64 -17.50
CA SER A 870 41.82 -39.50 -18.91
C SER A 870 43.31 -39.26 -19.15
N PRO A 871 43.86 -39.68 -20.30
CA PRO A 871 45.25 -39.35 -20.70
C PRO A 871 45.55 -37.84 -20.68
N LEU A 872 44.53 -37.01 -20.90
CA LEU A 872 44.63 -35.55 -20.85
C LEU A 872 44.87 -35.04 -19.42
N ALA A 873 44.30 -35.68 -18.39
CA ALA A 873 44.53 -35.33 -17.00
C ALA A 873 45.96 -35.64 -16.55
N GLU A 874 46.53 -36.77 -16.98
CA GLU A 874 47.95 -37.08 -16.75
C GLU A 874 48.87 -36.10 -17.47
N THR A 875 48.51 -35.70 -18.69
CA THR A 875 49.26 -34.71 -19.47
C THR A 875 49.28 -33.37 -18.74
N LEU A 876 48.13 -32.91 -18.25
CA LEU A 876 48.02 -31.70 -17.42
C LEU A 876 48.92 -31.78 -16.18
N LEU A 877 48.90 -32.90 -15.44
CA LEU A 877 49.77 -33.07 -14.27
C LEU A 877 51.26 -33.04 -14.64
N LYS A 878 51.67 -33.66 -15.76
CA LYS A 878 53.06 -33.61 -16.24
C LYS A 878 53.48 -32.19 -16.59
N GLU A 879 52.62 -31.41 -17.22
CA GLU A 879 52.88 -29.99 -17.51
C GLU A 879 53.05 -29.17 -16.23
N LEU A 880 52.18 -29.37 -15.23
CA LEU A 880 52.29 -28.66 -13.95
C LEU A 880 53.56 -29.02 -13.18
N LEU A 881 53.98 -30.28 -13.20
CA LEU A 881 55.24 -30.72 -12.59
C LEU A 881 56.47 -30.14 -13.31
N GLY A 882 56.36 -29.93 -14.63
CA GLY A 882 57.41 -29.28 -15.43
C GLY A 882 57.65 -27.82 -15.07
N LEU A 883 56.68 -27.13 -14.45
CA LEU A 883 56.84 -25.74 -13.99
C LEU A 883 57.66 -25.63 -12.70
N VAL A 884 57.72 -26.70 -11.90
CA VAL A 884 58.33 -26.71 -10.56
C VAL A 884 59.81 -27.11 -10.59
N ARG A 885 60.24 -27.78 -11.65
CA ARG A 885 61.64 -28.15 -11.91
C ARG A 885 62.38 -26.99 -12.55
#